data_AF-A0A1G3THX6-F1
#
_entry.id   AF-A0A1G3THX6-F1
#
_cell.length_a   1.000
_cell.length_b   1.000
_cell.length_c   1.000
_cell.angle_alpha   90.00
_cell.angle_beta   90.00
_cell.angle_gamma   90.00
#
_symmetry.space_group_name_H-M   'P 1'
#
loop_
_entity.id
_entity.type
_entity.pdbx_description
1 polymer ?
#
loop_
_entity_poly.entity_id
_entity_poly.type
_entity_poly.pdbx_seq_one_letter_code
_entity_poly.pdbx_strand_id
1 'polypeptide(L)'
;MRRYKYLIKGQVQGVGFRPFIYKLALNFALVGFVKNDINGVEIEAEGEQKDIELFEESLHSKLPPLARIDDIQKTEIKPLHENSFDIIQSSDNSKNSYKSALIPPDTAICHECLTDIKDEKNKKYHNYFATNCTNCGPRYSIIKTVPYDRKNTSMQKFKMCKSCKEEYTNQLNRRYHAQPISCNNCGPELSLFRGEQKVNIAQKDIVQKVASLIEEGNILALKGIGGFHIICDATNDEAVKKLREFKHRPTKPFAVMCRDMEQIKNFACVNDKEEKLLTSKEAPIVILKKLTCQSNLDVKISSLLAPNIDAIGCILPYTALHHLLFVHLQNPIVATSANLGDEPIIISVEDIFKKLPFVDFTLDFDREIINGVDDSLIQIVDSKTQILRLSRGFCPKAIKLPFKSEKKILAVGANAKNSIAFVMDDKIIISPYIGDLDSMEAFGFFERTIETFKRFYDFEPDVIVHDRHPDYETTKWAKKQNKKLLEVQHHLAHIYACKAEFGLSGDYLGFSFDGTGYGDEGTLWGGEIFVGDKRKYSFKQIKLLGGAKAIKEPRRVALSMLFDELSLEEVLKLELDLVKSFSKDEIKILHQSYIKNLNAPKSSSVGRLFDAIASFSNIAQSVSYEGESGLLCESYYDKNIKKCFEYGIEDGEIDIKITEYMLKSKSGKKELNSMFINTLVKIIVDISKREKLDVILSGGVFQNKTLMELTCQELKQEKIKHYFQQETAINDGGIALGQAYYALSHSEF
;
A
#
# COMPACT_ATOMS: atom_id res chain seq x y z
N MET A 1 16.94 -23.90 41.32
CA MET A 1 17.01 -23.97 39.85
C MET A 1 15.90 -24.79 39.22
N ARG A 2 15.19 -24.22 38.23
CA ARG A 2 14.25 -24.89 37.33
C ARG A 2 14.72 -24.73 35.89
N ARG A 3 14.30 -25.63 34.99
CA ARG A 3 14.58 -25.55 33.55
C ARG A 3 13.28 -25.58 32.77
N TYR A 4 13.12 -24.65 31.85
CA TYR A 4 11.97 -24.58 30.96
C TYR A 4 12.42 -24.64 29.50
N LYS A 5 11.64 -25.36 28.70
CA LYS A 5 11.70 -25.33 27.25
C LYS A 5 10.58 -24.44 26.72
N TYR A 6 10.96 -23.49 25.88
CA TYR A 6 10.06 -22.60 25.16
C TYR A 6 10.12 -22.92 23.67
N LEU A 7 8.96 -23.11 23.05
CA LEU A 7 8.80 -23.15 21.61
C LEU A 7 8.04 -21.90 21.19
N ILE A 8 8.74 -21.00 20.48
CA ILE A 8 8.22 -19.69 20.08
C ILE A 8 7.96 -19.71 18.58
N LYS A 9 6.74 -19.33 18.18
CA LYS A 9 6.35 -19.20 16.77
C LYS A 9 6.07 -17.73 16.41
N GLY A 10 6.20 -17.40 15.14
CA GLY A 10 5.89 -16.08 14.58
C GLY A 10 7.02 -15.51 13.72
N GLN A 11 7.06 -14.19 13.61
CA GLN A 11 8.16 -13.48 12.95
C GLN A 11 9.35 -13.38 13.91
N VAL A 12 10.06 -14.50 14.12
CA VAL A 12 11.17 -14.61 15.09
C VAL A 12 12.49 -15.05 14.45
N GLN A 13 12.53 -15.22 13.13
CA GLN A 13 13.75 -15.55 12.38
C GLN A 13 14.16 -14.37 11.48
N GLY A 14 15.47 -14.12 11.36
CA GLY A 14 16.00 -13.01 10.54
C GLY A 14 15.78 -11.60 11.12
N VAL A 15 15.31 -11.50 12.37
CA VAL A 15 14.86 -10.26 13.03
C VAL A 15 15.64 -9.94 14.32
N GLY A 16 16.83 -10.52 14.49
CA GLY A 16 17.65 -10.30 15.69
C GLY A 16 17.15 -11.03 16.96
N PHE A 17 16.22 -11.98 16.84
CA PHE A 17 15.62 -12.67 17.99
C PHE A 17 16.63 -13.51 18.80
N ARG A 18 17.42 -14.38 18.16
CA ARG A 18 18.44 -15.20 18.83
C ARG A 18 19.46 -14.37 19.65
N PRO A 19 20.11 -13.33 19.10
CA PRO A 19 20.98 -12.47 19.90
C PRO A 19 20.24 -11.75 21.03
N PHE A 20 18.97 -11.43 20.85
CA PHE A 20 18.15 -10.86 21.93
C PHE A 20 17.94 -11.86 23.07
N ILE A 21 17.55 -13.10 22.77
CA ILE A 21 17.40 -14.16 23.79
C ILE A 21 18.72 -14.41 24.52
N TYR A 22 19.82 -14.51 23.79
CA TYR A 22 21.15 -14.69 24.37
C TYR A 22 21.50 -13.56 25.34
N LYS A 23 21.28 -12.30 24.95
CA LYS A 23 21.51 -11.15 25.85
C LYS A 23 20.61 -11.17 27.08
N LEU A 24 19.33 -11.50 26.91
CA LEU A 24 18.41 -11.62 28.06
C LEU A 24 18.85 -12.71 29.02
N ALA A 25 19.22 -13.89 28.50
CA ALA A 25 19.68 -15.00 29.32
C ALA A 25 20.91 -14.61 30.15
N LEU A 26 21.90 -13.94 29.54
CA LEU A 26 23.07 -13.44 30.25
C LEU A 26 22.72 -12.38 31.31
N ASN A 27 21.82 -11.45 30.99
CA ASN A 27 21.40 -10.39 31.93
C ASN A 27 20.72 -10.94 33.19
N PHE A 28 20.06 -12.08 33.08
CA PHE A 28 19.38 -12.76 34.19
C PHE A 28 20.13 -14.01 34.68
N ALA A 29 21.42 -14.15 34.33
CA ALA A 29 22.28 -15.26 34.74
C ALA A 29 21.69 -16.66 34.48
N LEU A 30 20.95 -16.81 33.38
CA LEU A 30 20.36 -18.08 32.94
C LEU A 30 21.36 -18.87 32.08
N VAL A 31 21.29 -20.20 32.16
CA VAL A 31 22.07 -21.15 31.34
C VAL A 31 21.15 -21.96 30.43
N GLY A 32 21.69 -22.52 29.34
CA GLY A 32 20.91 -23.26 28.35
C GLY A 32 21.24 -22.87 26.91
N PHE A 33 20.24 -22.75 26.04
CA PHE A 33 20.49 -22.39 24.65
C PHE A 33 19.30 -21.74 23.93
N VAL A 34 19.60 -21.15 22.78
CA VAL A 34 18.61 -20.76 21.78
C VAL A 34 19.00 -21.29 20.40
N LYS A 35 18.05 -21.86 19.67
CA LYS A 35 18.24 -22.32 18.29
C LYS A 35 17.04 -22.03 17.42
N ASN A 36 17.26 -21.84 16.12
CA ASN A 36 16.16 -21.82 15.16
C ASN A 36 15.67 -23.25 14.93
N ASP A 37 14.35 -23.42 14.91
CA ASP A 37 13.66 -24.67 14.58
C ASP A 37 12.75 -24.46 13.36
N ILE A 38 12.21 -25.55 12.79
CA ILE A 38 11.30 -25.56 11.63
C ILE A 38 10.09 -24.65 11.79
N ASN A 39 9.61 -24.45 13.02
CA ASN A 39 8.38 -23.70 13.28
C ASN A 39 8.62 -22.35 13.95
N GLY A 40 9.88 -21.98 14.20
CA GLY A 40 10.22 -20.74 14.89
C GLY A 40 11.55 -20.83 15.64
N VAL A 41 11.52 -20.62 16.97
CA VAL A 41 12.71 -20.62 17.83
C VAL A 41 12.46 -21.49 19.05
N GLU A 42 13.41 -22.38 19.35
CA GLU A 42 13.45 -23.16 20.58
C GLU A 42 14.44 -22.52 21.56
N ILE A 43 14.01 -22.36 22.81
CA ILE A 43 14.82 -21.85 23.91
C ILE A 43 14.77 -22.88 25.03
N GLU A 44 15.91 -23.23 25.59
CA GLU A 44 15.97 -23.86 26.90
C GLU A 44 16.67 -22.89 27.85
N ALA A 45 16.02 -22.59 28.96
CA ALA A 45 16.55 -21.69 29.97
C ALA A 45 16.45 -22.36 31.35
N GLU A 46 17.56 -22.39 32.06
CA GLU A 46 17.71 -22.93 33.40
C GLU A 46 18.26 -21.85 34.33
N GLY A 47 17.70 -21.74 35.53
CA GLY A 47 18.11 -20.75 36.52
C GLY A 47 17.19 -20.71 37.73
N GLU A 48 17.34 -19.68 38.56
CA GLU A 48 16.45 -19.43 39.68
C GLU A 48 15.06 -18.99 39.18
N GLN A 49 14.01 -19.40 39.90
CA GLN A 49 12.62 -19.19 39.46
C GLN A 49 12.32 -17.71 39.17
N LYS A 50 12.85 -16.82 40.02
CA LYS A 50 12.70 -15.37 39.89
C LYS A 50 13.34 -14.81 38.61
N ASP A 51 14.50 -15.34 38.21
CA ASP A 51 15.22 -14.87 37.03
C ASP A 51 14.56 -15.34 35.74
N ILE A 52 13.98 -16.55 35.76
CA ILE A 52 13.13 -17.07 34.67
C ILE A 52 11.87 -16.22 34.50
N GLU A 53 11.21 -15.82 35.59
CA GLU A 53 10.03 -14.95 35.53
C GLU A 53 10.36 -13.58 34.91
N LEU A 54 11.51 -12.99 35.29
CA LEU A 54 12.00 -11.73 34.70
C LEU A 54 12.38 -11.86 33.22
N PHE A 55 12.94 -13.01 32.84
CA PHE A 55 13.22 -13.35 31.45
C PHE A 55 11.92 -13.43 30.63
N GLU A 56 10.89 -14.10 31.15
CA GLU A 56 9.57 -14.18 30.52
C GLU A 56 8.92 -12.80 30.37
N GLU A 57 8.95 -11.98 31.42
CA GLU A 57 8.41 -10.60 31.34
C GLU A 57 9.16 -9.76 30.29
N SER A 58 10.48 -9.93 30.18
CA SER A 58 11.31 -9.24 29.19
C SER A 58 11.09 -9.78 27.77
N LEU A 59 10.80 -11.06 27.63
CA LEU A 59 10.46 -11.70 26.36
C LEU A 59 9.19 -11.08 25.74
N HIS A 60 8.26 -10.60 26.58
CA HIS A 60 7.05 -9.91 26.13
C HIS A 60 7.24 -8.39 25.94
N SER A 61 7.98 -7.73 26.84
CA SER A 61 8.07 -6.26 26.89
C SER A 61 9.19 -5.63 26.06
N LYS A 62 10.23 -6.38 25.69
CA LYS A 62 11.47 -5.84 25.08
C LYS A 62 11.84 -6.47 23.74
N LEU A 63 10.86 -7.02 23.01
CA LEU A 63 11.09 -7.66 21.73
C LEU A 63 11.90 -6.77 20.76
N PRO A 64 12.81 -7.36 19.96
CA PRO A 64 13.43 -6.65 18.85
C PRO A 64 12.36 -5.98 17.97
N PRO A 65 12.63 -4.80 17.39
CA PRO A 65 11.60 -4.04 16.67
C PRO A 65 10.94 -4.80 15.51
N LEU A 66 11.64 -5.77 14.92
CA LEU A 66 11.15 -6.58 13.80
C LEU A 66 10.56 -7.93 14.25
N ALA A 67 10.68 -8.27 15.53
CA ALA A 67 10.19 -9.52 16.05
C ALA A 67 8.71 -9.44 16.44
N ARG A 68 7.98 -10.50 16.12
CA ARG A 68 6.60 -10.70 16.57
C ARG A 68 6.43 -12.13 17.02
N ILE A 69 5.96 -12.32 18.24
CA ILE A 69 5.62 -13.64 18.78
C ILE A 69 4.12 -13.87 18.56
N ASP A 70 3.79 -14.96 17.88
CA ASP A 70 2.41 -15.37 17.57
C ASP A 70 1.91 -16.50 18.49
N ASP A 71 2.81 -17.25 19.12
CA ASP A 71 2.54 -18.36 20.06
C ASP A 71 3.79 -18.67 20.90
N ILE A 72 3.61 -19.02 22.17
CA ILE A 72 4.67 -19.52 23.07
C ILE A 72 4.15 -20.77 23.79
N GLN A 73 4.84 -21.89 23.61
CA GLN A 73 4.60 -23.11 24.38
C GLN A 73 5.71 -23.27 25.41
N LYS A 74 5.34 -23.31 26.70
CA LYS A 74 6.26 -23.49 27.83
C LYS A 74 6.09 -24.90 28.41
N THR A 75 7.18 -25.62 28.57
CA THR A 75 7.20 -26.95 29.20
C THR A 75 8.31 -27.01 30.25
N GLU A 76 8.00 -27.46 31.46
CA GLU A 76 9.03 -27.72 32.47
C GLU A 76 9.78 -29.01 32.12
N ILE A 77 11.11 -28.96 32.16
CA ILE A 77 11.99 -30.09 31.85
C ILE A 77 13.02 -30.27 32.97
N LYS A 78 13.69 -31.43 32.98
CA LYS A 78 14.67 -31.73 34.03
C LYS A 78 15.90 -30.80 33.91
N PRO A 79 16.36 -30.17 35.01
CA PRO A 79 17.61 -29.41 35.02
C PRO A 79 18.82 -30.25 34.59
N LEU A 80 19.73 -29.67 33.81
CA LEU A 80 21.00 -30.31 33.40
C LEU A 80 22.23 -29.65 34.05
N HIS A 81 22.07 -28.50 34.71
CA HIS A 81 23.16 -27.76 35.37
C HIS A 81 24.31 -27.40 34.42
N GLU A 82 23.96 -26.83 33.27
CA GLU A 82 24.93 -26.32 32.30
C GLU A 82 25.67 -25.07 32.83
N ASN A 83 26.82 -24.75 32.23
CA ASN A 83 27.67 -23.64 32.67
C ASN A 83 27.56 -22.39 31.79
N SER A 84 26.85 -22.47 30.66
CA SER A 84 26.75 -21.41 29.67
C SER A 84 25.36 -21.36 29.07
N PHE A 85 25.04 -20.21 28.48
CA PHE A 85 23.94 -20.06 27.56
C PHE A 85 24.49 -19.92 26.14
N ASP A 86 24.06 -20.74 25.18
CA ASP A 86 24.65 -20.79 23.84
C ASP A 86 23.65 -20.55 22.70
N ILE A 87 24.10 -19.90 21.62
CA ILE A 87 23.34 -19.82 20.37
C ILE A 87 23.76 -20.99 19.49
N ILE A 88 22.92 -22.03 19.41
CA ILE A 88 23.21 -23.23 18.63
C ILE A 88 22.88 -22.95 17.15
N GLN A 89 23.84 -23.21 16.26
CA GLN A 89 23.61 -23.19 14.82
C GLN A 89 22.75 -24.40 14.41
N SER A 90 21.66 -24.13 13.72
CA SER A 90 20.80 -25.16 13.13
C SER A 90 21.62 -26.02 12.15
N SER A 91 21.55 -27.35 12.27
CA SER A 91 22.25 -28.27 11.37
C SER A 91 21.68 -28.22 9.95
N ASP A 92 22.54 -28.07 8.94
CA ASP A 92 22.24 -27.99 7.50
C ASP A 92 21.55 -29.23 6.88
N ASN A 93 21.23 -30.27 7.67
CA ASN A 93 20.79 -31.58 7.17
C ASN A 93 19.29 -31.69 6.79
N SER A 94 18.51 -30.63 6.88
CA SER A 94 17.12 -30.62 6.45
C SER A 94 16.87 -29.56 5.39
N LYS A 95 17.10 -29.90 4.11
CA LYS A 95 16.79 -29.03 2.96
C LYS A 95 15.31 -28.55 2.91
N ASN A 96 14.42 -29.18 3.69
CA ASN A 96 13.00 -28.80 3.83
C ASN A 96 12.67 -27.95 5.08
N SER A 97 13.62 -27.71 6.00
CA SER A 97 13.29 -27.14 7.33
C SER A 97 13.13 -25.62 7.40
N TYR A 98 13.62 -24.87 6.41
CA TYR A 98 13.68 -23.40 6.48
C TYR A 98 12.59 -22.67 5.67
N LYS A 99 11.76 -23.39 4.92
CA LYS A 99 10.81 -22.80 3.94
C LYS A 99 9.46 -22.36 4.54
N SER A 100 9.26 -22.57 5.84
CA SER A 100 8.09 -22.12 6.63
C SER A 100 8.27 -20.72 7.24
N ALA A 101 9.49 -20.19 7.26
CA ALA A 101 9.83 -18.91 7.89
C ALA A 101 9.28 -17.72 7.09
N LEU A 102 8.62 -16.79 7.77
CA LEU A 102 8.07 -15.59 7.15
C LEU A 102 9.19 -14.67 6.64
N ILE A 103 9.03 -14.19 5.40
CA ILE A 103 9.96 -13.21 4.82
C ILE A 103 9.71 -11.84 5.47
N PRO A 104 10.72 -11.23 6.11
CA PRO A 104 10.53 -9.93 6.73
C PRO A 104 10.44 -8.81 5.67
N PRO A 105 9.62 -7.77 5.91
CA PRO A 105 9.55 -6.60 5.05
C PRO A 105 10.81 -5.74 5.17
N ASP A 106 11.05 -4.89 4.17
CA ASP A 106 12.07 -3.84 4.24
C ASP A 106 11.70 -2.79 5.29
N THR A 107 12.67 -2.28 6.04
CA THR A 107 12.43 -1.31 7.12
C THR A 107 13.34 -0.11 7.05
N ALA A 108 12.87 1.01 7.60
CA ALA A 108 13.61 2.24 7.76
C ALA A 108 14.84 2.04 8.66
N ILE A 109 15.85 2.88 8.47
CA ILE A 109 17.04 2.88 9.32
C ILE A 109 16.68 3.15 10.80
N CYS A 110 17.23 2.37 11.73
CA CYS A 110 17.01 2.58 13.16
C CYS A 110 17.86 3.74 13.70
N HIS A 111 17.46 4.26 14.86
CA HIS A 111 18.12 5.39 15.50
C HIS A 111 19.63 5.15 15.73
N GLU A 112 20.04 3.96 16.16
CA GLU A 112 21.45 3.67 16.44
C GLU A 112 22.29 3.60 15.17
N CYS A 113 21.72 3.16 14.05
CA CYS A 113 22.40 3.21 12.76
C CYS A 113 22.47 4.65 12.21
N LEU A 114 21.48 5.49 12.53
CA LEU A 114 21.53 6.91 12.22
C LEU A 114 22.61 7.63 13.04
N THR A 115 22.81 7.27 14.32
CA THR A 115 23.93 7.76 15.13
C THR A 115 25.28 7.37 14.52
N ASP A 116 25.42 6.12 14.08
CA ASP A 116 26.67 5.63 13.46
C ASP A 116 27.10 6.41 12.23
N ILE A 117 26.17 6.80 11.35
CA ILE A 117 26.52 7.54 10.14
C ILE A 117 26.89 9.00 10.43
N LYS A 118 26.47 9.53 11.59
CA LYS A 118 26.76 10.89 12.06
C LYS A 118 28.02 10.98 12.93
N ASP A 119 28.48 9.87 13.50
CA ASP A 119 29.63 9.85 14.40
C ASP A 119 30.97 9.85 13.63
N GLU A 120 31.64 11.00 13.59
CA GLU A 120 32.96 11.18 12.97
C GLU A 120 34.04 10.26 13.55
N LYS A 121 33.92 9.84 14.83
CA LYS A 121 34.86 8.91 15.45
C LYS A 121 34.70 7.51 14.88
N ASN A 122 33.50 7.17 14.43
CA ASN A 122 33.18 5.90 13.80
C ASN A 122 33.51 5.92 12.29
N LYS A 123 34.79 6.05 11.95
CA LYS A 123 35.29 6.13 10.54
C LYS A 123 34.75 5.03 9.62
N LYS A 124 34.40 3.87 10.20
CA LYS A 124 33.84 2.72 9.49
C LYS A 124 32.45 3.01 8.90
N TYR A 125 31.59 3.68 9.66
CA TYR A 125 30.18 3.92 9.32
C TYR A 125 29.86 5.38 9.04
N HIS A 126 30.71 6.31 9.46
CA HIS A 126 30.57 7.73 9.18
C HIS A 126 30.35 7.98 7.68
N ASN A 127 29.30 8.72 7.34
CA ASN A 127 28.86 9.00 5.97
C ASN A 127 28.64 7.77 5.07
N TYR A 128 28.40 6.58 5.65
CA TYR A 128 28.15 5.37 4.87
C TYR A 128 26.65 5.18 4.54
N PHE A 129 26.30 5.29 3.26
CA PHE A 129 24.92 5.34 2.75
C PHE A 129 24.10 4.04 2.88
N ALA A 130 24.76 2.90 3.07
CA ALA A 130 24.10 1.58 3.15
C ALA A 130 24.17 0.95 4.57
N THR A 131 24.41 1.77 5.59
CA THR A 131 24.45 1.34 6.99
C THR A 131 23.15 0.67 7.43
N ASN A 132 23.27 -0.50 8.07
CA ASN A 132 22.15 -1.24 8.65
C ASN A 132 22.61 -2.10 9.85
N CYS A 133 21.64 -2.71 10.52
CA CYS A 133 21.85 -3.75 11.53
C CYS A 133 20.74 -4.81 11.46
N THR A 134 20.71 -5.74 12.42
CA THR A 134 19.67 -6.79 12.48
C THR A 134 18.25 -6.24 12.61
N ASN A 135 18.09 -5.02 13.14
CA ASN A 135 16.80 -4.39 13.41
C ASN A 135 16.29 -3.45 12.30
N CYS A 136 17.06 -3.22 11.23
CA CYS A 136 16.69 -2.24 10.21
C CYS A 136 17.22 -2.57 8.80
N GLY A 137 16.78 -1.80 7.81
CA GLY A 137 17.29 -1.83 6.44
C GLY A 137 16.62 -2.87 5.54
N PRO A 138 17.24 -3.16 4.38
CA PRO A 138 16.62 -4.01 3.36
C PRO A 138 16.52 -5.48 3.80
N ARG A 139 15.43 -6.12 3.39
CA ARG A 139 15.08 -7.52 3.61
C ARG A 139 14.48 -8.08 2.32
N TYR A 140 13.15 -8.04 2.17
CA TYR A 140 12.45 -8.55 0.98
C TYR A 140 13.10 -8.10 -0.32
N SER A 141 13.45 -6.81 -0.46
CA SER A 141 13.99 -6.29 -1.73
C SER A 141 15.33 -6.88 -2.14
N ILE A 142 16.10 -7.50 -1.24
CA ILE A 142 17.43 -8.07 -1.51
C ILE A 142 17.49 -9.59 -1.46
N ILE A 143 16.43 -10.27 -1.05
CA ILE A 143 16.40 -11.74 -0.91
C ILE A 143 16.19 -12.40 -2.28
N LYS A 144 17.11 -13.29 -2.67
CA LYS A 144 16.99 -14.12 -3.88
C LYS A 144 16.20 -15.40 -3.62
N THR A 145 16.49 -16.05 -2.48
CA THR A 145 15.84 -17.27 -2.04
C THR A 145 16.03 -17.47 -0.53
N VAL A 146 15.36 -18.46 0.04
CA VAL A 146 15.53 -18.88 1.44
C VAL A 146 16.41 -20.13 1.54
N PRO A 147 17.10 -20.39 2.68
CA PRO A 147 17.11 -19.63 3.93
C PRO A 147 17.73 -18.24 3.83
N TYR A 148 17.32 -17.31 4.72
CA TYR A 148 17.85 -15.94 4.79
C TYR A 148 19.31 -15.93 5.27
N ASP A 149 20.21 -15.90 4.29
CA ASP A 149 21.66 -15.92 4.45
C ASP A 149 22.26 -14.96 3.41
N ARG A 150 23.38 -14.30 3.75
CA ARG A 150 24.10 -13.39 2.86
C ARG A 150 24.31 -13.97 1.45
N LYS A 151 24.64 -15.27 1.34
CA LYS A 151 24.84 -15.96 0.05
C LYS A 151 23.58 -16.03 -0.83
N ASN A 152 22.40 -15.93 -0.23
CA ASN A 152 21.10 -15.96 -0.91
C ASN A 152 20.50 -14.55 -1.07
N THR A 153 21.32 -13.51 -0.99
CA THR A 153 20.90 -12.11 -1.15
C THR A 153 21.74 -11.39 -2.20
N SER A 154 21.35 -10.18 -2.60
CA SER A 154 22.22 -9.32 -3.42
C SER A 154 23.52 -8.92 -2.73
N MET A 155 23.66 -9.17 -1.42
CA MET A 155 24.90 -8.93 -0.67
C MET A 155 25.98 -10.00 -0.88
N GLN A 156 25.67 -11.09 -1.59
CA GLN A 156 26.58 -12.22 -1.84
C GLN A 156 27.92 -11.81 -2.46
N LYS A 157 27.93 -10.77 -3.32
CA LYS A 157 29.13 -10.32 -4.05
C LYS A 157 30.07 -9.45 -3.20
N PHE A 158 29.58 -8.92 -2.08
CA PHE A 158 30.34 -8.05 -1.19
C PHE A 158 30.97 -8.88 -0.07
N LYS A 159 32.27 -9.16 -0.17
CA LYS A 159 33.01 -9.92 0.87
C LYS A 159 33.21 -9.05 2.11
N MET A 160 32.80 -9.52 3.28
CA MET A 160 32.98 -8.78 4.55
C MET A 160 34.46 -8.53 4.84
N CYS A 161 34.84 -7.28 5.13
CA CYS A 161 36.16 -6.97 5.69
C CYS A 161 36.30 -7.56 7.11
N LYS A 162 37.53 -7.60 7.64
CA LYS A 162 37.85 -8.15 8.96
C LYS A 162 36.95 -7.59 10.07
N SER A 163 36.80 -6.27 10.15
CA SER A 163 35.97 -5.61 11.17
C SER A 163 34.47 -5.93 11.03
N CYS A 164 33.92 -5.98 9.82
CA CYS A 164 32.53 -6.40 9.63
C CYS A 164 32.33 -7.87 10.01
N LYS A 165 33.31 -8.73 9.74
CA LYS A 165 33.26 -10.13 10.13
C LYS A 165 33.27 -10.29 11.65
N GLU A 166 34.11 -9.54 12.37
CA GLU A 166 34.16 -9.53 13.84
C GLU A 166 32.80 -9.15 14.45
N GLU A 167 32.16 -8.09 13.96
CA GLU A 167 30.82 -7.69 14.42
C GLU A 167 29.73 -8.70 14.03
N TYR A 168 29.83 -9.30 12.84
CA TYR A 168 28.90 -10.34 12.38
C TYR A 168 28.94 -11.59 13.27
N THR A 169 30.13 -11.95 13.79
CA THR A 169 30.32 -13.13 14.66
C THR A 169 30.18 -12.84 16.15
N ASN A 170 30.30 -11.58 16.57
CA ASN A 170 30.20 -11.21 17.99
C ASN A 170 28.74 -11.15 18.44
N GLN A 171 28.32 -12.12 19.25
CA GLN A 171 26.96 -12.28 19.79
C GLN A 171 26.44 -11.05 20.59
N LEU A 172 27.35 -10.28 21.20
CA LEU A 172 26.99 -9.07 21.94
C LEU A 172 26.79 -7.86 21.02
N ASN A 173 27.30 -7.91 19.79
CA ASN A 173 27.15 -6.82 18.83
C ASN A 173 25.73 -6.80 18.23
N ARG A 174 25.15 -5.60 18.04
CA ARG A 174 23.83 -5.47 17.38
C ARG A 174 23.79 -5.96 15.93
N ARG A 175 24.96 -6.10 15.29
CA ARG A 175 25.14 -6.60 13.93
C ARG A 175 25.46 -8.09 13.86
N TYR A 176 25.35 -8.81 14.99
CA TYR A 176 25.47 -10.27 15.02
C TYR A 176 24.50 -10.92 14.02
N HIS A 177 25.04 -11.68 13.06
CA HIS A 177 24.27 -12.25 11.94
C HIS A 177 23.40 -11.27 11.13
N ALA A 178 23.75 -9.97 11.11
CA ALA A 178 23.15 -9.04 10.16
C ALA A 178 23.61 -9.41 8.75
N GLN A 179 22.80 -10.18 8.01
CA GLN A 179 23.14 -10.63 6.65
C GLN A 179 23.54 -9.49 5.70
N PRO A 180 22.92 -8.29 5.76
CA PRO A 180 23.29 -7.18 4.89
C PRO A 180 24.35 -6.24 5.50
N ILE A 181 25.09 -6.67 6.53
CA ILE A 181 26.18 -5.86 7.10
C ILE A 181 27.21 -5.49 6.03
N SER A 182 27.61 -4.22 6.03
CA SER A 182 28.70 -3.69 5.22
C SER A 182 29.19 -2.36 5.80
N CYS A 183 30.28 -1.83 5.26
CA CYS A 183 30.84 -0.52 5.63
C CYS A 183 31.55 0.11 4.42
N ASN A 184 32.14 1.30 4.62
CA ASN A 184 32.92 2.02 3.59
C ASN A 184 34.05 1.19 2.94
N ASN A 185 34.52 0.11 3.58
CA ASN A 185 35.64 -0.71 3.07
C ASN A 185 35.23 -1.96 2.28
N CYS A 186 33.97 -2.41 2.41
CA CYS A 186 33.56 -3.71 1.85
C CYS A 186 32.15 -3.75 1.27
N GLY A 187 31.42 -2.64 1.37
CA GLY A 187 30.05 -2.55 0.94
C GLY A 187 29.89 -2.02 -0.47
N PRO A 188 28.63 -1.82 -0.88
CA PRO A 188 28.32 -1.15 -2.14
C PRO A 188 28.87 0.28 -2.20
N GLU A 189 29.07 0.74 -3.44
CA GLU A 189 29.57 2.07 -3.79
C GLU A 189 28.53 2.86 -4.60
N LEU A 190 28.52 4.18 -4.44
CA LEU A 190 27.65 5.07 -5.22
C LEU A 190 28.24 5.32 -6.60
N SER A 191 27.39 5.53 -7.59
CA SER A 191 27.78 5.98 -8.93
C SER A 191 26.78 7.04 -9.42
N LEU A 192 27.30 8.19 -9.81
CA LEU A 192 26.52 9.28 -10.42
C LEU A 192 26.71 9.21 -11.94
N PHE A 193 25.59 9.29 -12.67
CA PHE A 193 25.56 9.22 -14.12
C PHE A 193 24.87 10.45 -14.72
N ARG A 194 25.30 10.85 -15.92
CA ARG A 194 24.60 11.79 -16.80
C ARG A 194 24.32 11.07 -18.12
N GLY A 195 23.07 10.69 -18.35
CA GLY A 195 22.76 9.62 -19.32
C GLY A 195 23.55 8.36 -18.95
N GLU A 196 24.15 7.68 -19.93
CA GLU A 196 24.98 6.48 -19.70
C GLU A 196 26.40 6.79 -19.19
N GLN A 197 26.81 8.06 -19.16
CA GLN A 197 28.17 8.44 -18.79
C GLN A 197 28.34 8.59 -17.28
N LYS A 198 29.25 7.80 -16.70
CA LYS A 198 29.61 7.92 -15.27
C LYS A 198 30.39 9.23 -15.04
N VAL A 199 29.91 10.03 -14.08
CA VAL A 199 30.57 11.27 -13.65
C VAL A 199 31.79 10.92 -12.81
N ASN A 200 32.95 11.54 -13.12
CA ASN A 200 34.17 11.35 -12.35
C ASN A 200 34.14 12.20 -11.07
N ILE A 201 33.81 11.58 -9.94
CA ILE A 201 33.70 12.21 -8.62
C ILE A 201 34.06 11.19 -7.53
N ALA A 202 34.70 11.65 -6.46
CA ALA A 202 35.07 10.78 -5.34
C ALA A 202 33.84 10.38 -4.51
N GLN A 203 33.82 9.15 -3.98
CA GLN A 203 32.69 8.58 -3.21
C GLN A 203 32.16 9.52 -2.12
N LYS A 204 33.07 10.15 -1.36
CA LYS A 204 32.74 11.06 -0.25
C LYS A 204 32.03 12.34 -0.68
N ASP A 205 32.17 12.76 -1.94
CA ASP A 205 31.66 14.04 -2.45
C ASP A 205 30.38 13.85 -3.29
N ILE A 206 30.00 12.60 -3.63
CA ILE A 206 28.84 12.29 -4.47
C ILE A 206 27.54 12.83 -3.86
N VAL A 207 27.29 12.58 -2.58
CA VAL A 207 26.02 12.97 -1.93
C VAL A 207 25.86 14.49 -1.92
N GLN A 208 26.93 15.23 -1.61
CA GLN A 208 26.94 16.69 -1.65
C GLN A 208 26.70 17.20 -3.08
N LYS A 209 27.31 16.57 -4.09
CA LYS A 209 27.08 16.97 -5.49
C LYS A 209 25.64 16.71 -5.94
N VAL A 210 25.05 15.59 -5.52
CA VAL A 210 23.63 15.28 -5.81
C VAL A 210 22.70 16.30 -5.16
N ALA A 211 22.98 16.71 -3.92
CA ALA A 211 22.23 17.79 -3.28
C ALA A 211 22.32 19.10 -4.07
N SER A 212 23.52 19.51 -4.50
CA SER A 212 23.69 20.72 -5.32
C SER A 212 22.90 20.65 -6.63
N LEU A 213 22.91 19.50 -7.31
CA LEU A 213 22.17 19.33 -8.57
C LEU A 213 20.66 19.47 -8.39
N ILE A 214 20.11 19.01 -7.26
CA ILE A 214 18.68 19.17 -6.94
C ILE A 214 18.36 20.65 -6.69
N GLU A 215 19.20 21.37 -5.94
CA GLU A 215 19.04 22.81 -5.67
C GLU A 215 19.21 23.65 -6.95
N GLU A 216 20.05 23.21 -7.89
CA GLU A 216 20.19 23.77 -9.24
C GLU A 216 18.94 23.54 -10.12
N GLY A 217 17.94 22.80 -9.64
CA GLY A 217 16.66 22.57 -10.31
C GLY A 217 16.64 21.40 -11.30
N ASN A 218 17.63 20.48 -11.22
CA ASN A 218 17.67 19.28 -12.04
C ASN A 218 16.67 18.21 -11.54
N ILE A 219 16.23 17.34 -12.47
CA ILE A 219 15.44 16.15 -12.17
C ILE A 219 16.38 14.94 -12.14
N LEU A 220 16.41 14.24 -11.00
CA LEU A 220 17.30 13.10 -10.80
C LEU A 220 16.53 11.80 -10.61
N ALA A 221 17.12 10.68 -11.03
CA ALA A 221 16.70 9.36 -10.58
C ALA A 221 17.61 8.91 -9.43
N LEU A 222 17.04 8.55 -8.28
CA LEU A 222 17.78 8.09 -7.11
C LEU A 222 17.38 6.65 -6.79
N LYS A 223 18.35 5.74 -6.72
CA LYS A 223 18.08 4.36 -6.31
C LYS A 223 17.77 4.27 -4.82
N GLY A 224 16.58 3.78 -4.49
CA GLY A 224 16.14 3.48 -3.14
C GLY A 224 16.35 2.02 -2.76
N ILE A 225 15.63 1.55 -1.73
CA ILE A 225 15.67 0.13 -1.31
C ILE A 225 14.89 -0.78 -2.27
N GLY A 226 13.72 -0.31 -2.74
CA GLY A 226 12.77 -1.10 -3.51
C GLY A 226 12.69 -0.77 -4.99
N GLY A 227 13.33 0.31 -5.43
CA GLY A 227 13.42 0.75 -6.82
C GLY A 227 13.95 2.17 -6.89
N PHE A 228 13.91 2.77 -8.07
CA PHE A 228 14.31 4.17 -8.27
C PHE A 228 13.15 5.14 -7.96
N HIS A 229 13.50 6.29 -7.39
CA HIS A 229 12.64 7.46 -7.28
C HIS A 229 13.06 8.51 -8.31
N ILE A 230 12.09 9.24 -8.86
CA ILE A 230 12.38 10.51 -9.53
C ILE A 230 12.25 11.61 -8.49
N ILE A 231 13.31 12.40 -8.34
CA ILE A 231 13.43 13.46 -7.35
C ILE A 231 13.76 14.80 -8.01
N CYS A 232 13.20 15.87 -7.45
CA CYS A 232 13.53 17.26 -7.75
C CYS A 232 13.12 18.14 -6.55
N ASP A 233 13.58 19.39 -6.52
CA ASP A 233 13.20 20.35 -5.47
C ASP A 233 11.69 20.61 -5.50
N ALA A 234 10.99 20.32 -4.39
CA ALA A 234 9.54 20.48 -4.28
C ALA A 234 9.10 21.95 -4.13
N THR A 235 10.04 22.88 -3.97
CA THR A 235 9.80 24.33 -3.93
C THR A 235 9.99 24.99 -5.29
N ASN A 236 10.57 24.28 -6.27
CA ASN A 236 10.87 24.81 -7.60
C ASN A 236 9.73 24.49 -8.60
N ASP A 237 8.89 25.49 -8.88
CA ASP A 237 7.75 25.36 -9.81
C ASP A 237 8.16 24.87 -11.21
N GLU A 238 9.30 25.33 -11.74
CA GLU A 238 9.77 24.92 -13.07
C GLU A 238 10.20 23.46 -13.11
N ALA A 239 10.88 22.98 -12.06
CA ALA A 239 11.27 21.57 -11.96
C ALA A 239 10.05 20.65 -11.81
N VAL A 240 9.07 21.04 -10.98
CA VAL A 240 7.83 20.28 -10.80
C VAL A 240 7.00 20.28 -12.09
N LYS A 241 6.91 21.41 -12.78
CA LYS A 241 6.20 21.53 -14.07
C LYS A 241 6.80 20.63 -15.14
N LYS A 242 8.13 20.68 -15.32
CA LYS A 242 8.86 19.78 -16.22
C LYS A 242 8.54 18.32 -15.90
N LEU A 243 8.63 17.94 -14.62
CA LEU A 243 8.32 16.57 -14.19
C LEU A 243 6.88 16.14 -14.54
N ARG A 244 5.89 17.03 -14.41
CA ARG A 244 4.50 16.75 -14.79
C ARG A 244 4.32 16.53 -16.29
N GLU A 245 4.92 17.40 -17.10
CA GLU A 245 4.89 17.32 -18.55
C GLU A 245 5.49 15.98 -19.00
N PHE A 246 6.65 15.58 -18.45
CA PHE A 246 7.28 14.30 -18.79
C PHE A 246 6.48 13.08 -18.32
N LYS A 247 5.97 13.08 -17.09
CA LYS A 247 5.17 11.94 -16.58
C LYS A 247 3.75 11.89 -17.16
N HIS A 248 3.37 12.83 -18.04
CA HIS A 248 2.01 12.96 -18.57
C HIS A 248 0.98 12.99 -17.41
N ARG A 249 1.35 13.66 -16.33
CA ARG A 249 0.68 13.61 -15.03
C ARG A 249 0.28 15.03 -14.64
N PRO A 250 -0.78 15.61 -15.24
CA PRO A 250 -1.10 17.02 -15.07
C PRO A 250 -1.54 17.35 -13.63
N THR A 251 -2.35 16.49 -13.00
CA THR A 251 -2.94 16.79 -11.68
C THR A 251 -2.72 15.73 -10.60
N LYS A 252 -2.44 14.46 -10.95
CA LYS A 252 -2.22 13.39 -9.95
C LYS A 252 -1.12 13.82 -8.95
N PRO A 253 -1.37 13.82 -7.62
CA PRO A 253 -0.47 14.43 -6.62
C PRO A 253 0.88 13.75 -6.52
N PHE A 254 1.98 14.49 -6.35
CA PHE A 254 3.29 13.93 -6.04
C PHE A 254 3.49 13.76 -4.54
N ALA A 255 4.17 12.68 -4.15
CA ALA A 255 4.64 12.52 -2.78
C ALA A 255 5.89 13.38 -2.55
N VAL A 256 5.99 13.93 -1.34
CA VAL A 256 7.06 14.84 -0.93
C VAL A 256 7.83 14.23 0.23
N MET A 257 9.13 14.07 0.05
CA MET A 257 10.03 13.68 1.13
C MET A 257 10.53 14.92 1.86
N CYS A 258 10.38 14.94 3.18
CA CYS A 258 10.84 16.02 4.04
C CYS A 258 11.98 15.51 4.94
N ARG A 259 12.83 16.41 5.41
CA ARG A 259 13.95 16.08 6.31
C ARG A 259 13.47 15.53 7.65
N ASP A 260 12.47 16.18 8.22
CA ASP A 260 11.98 15.96 9.58
C ASP A 260 10.49 16.37 9.71
N MET A 261 9.94 16.13 10.91
CA MET A 261 8.54 16.46 11.22
C MET A 261 8.27 17.97 11.24
N GLU A 262 9.27 18.80 11.58
CA GLU A 262 9.10 20.26 11.62
C GLU A 262 8.85 20.80 10.22
N GLN A 263 9.61 20.32 9.23
CA GLN A 263 9.42 20.70 7.83
C GLN A 263 8.03 20.31 7.29
N ILE A 264 7.48 19.16 7.68
CA ILE A 264 6.12 18.74 7.30
C ILE A 264 5.08 19.67 7.93
N LYS A 265 5.20 19.94 9.25
CA LYS A 265 4.27 20.78 10.02
C LYS A 265 4.20 22.22 9.51
N ASN A 266 5.21 22.67 8.75
CA ASN A 266 5.17 23.96 8.08
C ASN A 266 4.08 24.04 7.01
N PHE A 267 3.73 22.97 6.28
CA PHE A 267 2.75 23.08 5.18
C PHE A 267 1.58 22.11 5.28
N ALA A 268 1.57 21.20 6.25
CA ALA A 268 0.51 20.23 6.46
C ALA A 268 0.12 20.09 7.95
N CYS A 269 -1.16 19.83 8.20
CA CYS A 269 -1.66 19.42 9.50
C CYS A 269 -1.24 17.97 9.77
N VAL A 270 -0.74 17.71 10.98
CA VAL A 270 -0.35 16.37 11.43
C VAL A 270 -0.95 16.10 12.80
N ASN A 271 -1.70 15.01 12.93
CA ASN A 271 -2.15 14.47 14.21
C ASN A 271 -1.17 13.40 14.77
N ASP A 272 -1.35 13.01 16.03
CA ASP A 272 -0.47 12.06 16.72
C ASP A 272 -0.35 10.69 16.01
N LYS A 273 -1.40 10.22 15.34
CA LYS A 273 -1.36 8.93 14.63
C LYS A 273 -0.63 9.05 13.30
N GLU A 274 -0.83 10.16 12.60
CA GLU A 274 -0.09 10.49 11.37
C GLU A 274 1.41 10.64 11.66
N GLU A 275 1.78 11.31 12.76
CA GLU A 275 3.18 11.45 13.19
C GLU A 275 3.81 10.09 13.55
N LYS A 276 3.08 9.22 14.28
CA LYS A 276 3.53 7.85 14.58
C LYS A 276 3.75 7.02 13.33
N LEU A 277 2.90 7.16 12.31
CA LEU A 277 3.08 6.46 11.04
C LEU A 277 4.29 6.99 10.28
N LEU A 278 4.45 8.32 10.15
CA LEU A 278 5.59 8.93 9.47
C LEU A 278 6.94 8.52 10.08
N THR A 279 6.99 8.43 11.40
CA THR A 279 8.20 8.06 12.18
C THR A 279 8.35 6.56 12.43
N SER A 280 7.41 5.75 11.93
CA SER A 280 7.43 4.29 12.09
C SER A 280 8.60 3.65 11.35
N LYS A 281 8.92 2.41 11.71
CA LYS A 281 9.92 1.60 11.00
C LYS A 281 9.48 1.28 9.56
N GLU A 282 8.18 1.32 9.27
CA GLU A 282 7.62 1.15 7.94
C GLU A 282 7.84 2.39 7.07
N ALA A 283 7.86 3.59 7.68
CA ALA A 283 8.04 4.89 7.03
C ALA A 283 7.25 5.04 5.70
N PRO A 284 5.92 4.88 5.71
CA PRO A 284 5.08 5.00 4.53
C PRO A 284 4.94 6.45 4.05
N ILE A 285 4.35 6.62 2.87
CA ILE A 285 3.74 7.90 2.47
C ILE A 285 2.43 8.05 3.23
N VAL A 286 2.29 9.13 3.99
CA VAL A 286 1.07 9.47 4.74
C VAL A 286 0.38 10.66 4.06
N ILE A 287 -0.90 10.51 3.76
CA ILE A 287 -1.73 11.60 3.20
C ILE A 287 -2.15 12.53 4.32
N LEU A 288 -1.74 13.80 4.20
CA LEU A 288 -1.98 14.86 5.17
C LEU A 288 -2.82 15.97 4.57
N LYS A 289 -3.53 16.71 5.41
CA LYS A 289 -4.26 17.90 5.01
C LYS A 289 -3.31 19.09 4.88
N LYS A 290 -3.33 19.79 3.74
CA LYS A 290 -2.55 21.01 3.50
C LYS A 290 -3.06 22.17 4.36
N LEU A 291 -2.16 23.02 4.80
CA LEU A 291 -2.50 24.29 5.46
C LEU A 291 -3.05 25.29 4.43
N THR A 292 -4.18 25.91 4.76
CA THR A 292 -4.89 26.86 3.87
C THR A 292 -4.26 28.25 3.82
N CYS A 293 -3.41 28.62 4.79
CA CYS A 293 -2.73 29.91 4.85
C CYS A 293 -1.21 29.68 4.81
N GLN A 294 -0.62 29.80 3.62
CA GLN A 294 0.84 29.71 3.43
C GLN A 294 1.58 31.05 3.69
N SER A 295 0.89 32.06 4.22
CA SER A 295 1.40 33.45 4.28
C SER A 295 2.47 33.70 5.36
N ASN A 296 2.71 32.75 6.27
CA ASN A 296 3.68 32.87 7.38
C ASN A 296 4.69 31.70 7.44
N LEU A 297 5.04 31.10 6.30
CA LEU A 297 5.92 29.93 6.26
C LEU A 297 7.29 30.25 5.67
N ASP A 298 8.35 29.81 6.35
CA ASP A 298 9.74 29.97 5.89
C ASP A 298 10.05 29.16 4.61
N VAL A 299 9.24 28.14 4.29
CA VAL A 299 9.38 27.31 3.07
C VAL A 299 8.04 27.19 2.36
N LYS A 300 7.94 27.76 1.15
CA LYS A 300 6.78 27.67 0.28
C LYS A 300 6.96 26.50 -0.69
N ILE A 301 6.19 25.43 -0.50
CA ILE A 301 6.13 24.31 -1.46
C ILE A 301 5.35 24.69 -2.72
N SER A 302 5.70 24.09 -3.85
CA SER A 302 5.03 24.33 -5.13
C SER A 302 3.54 23.96 -5.07
N SER A 303 2.67 24.83 -5.56
CA SER A 303 1.23 24.55 -5.69
C SER A 303 0.95 23.43 -6.70
N LEU A 304 1.91 23.19 -7.61
CA LEU A 304 1.86 22.14 -8.60
C LEU A 304 2.09 20.75 -7.99
N LEU A 305 2.48 20.59 -6.72
CA LEU A 305 2.66 19.24 -6.15
C LEU A 305 1.35 18.45 -6.05
N ALA A 306 0.27 19.14 -5.66
CA ALA A 306 -1.06 18.55 -5.48
C ALA A 306 -2.13 19.60 -5.85
N PRO A 307 -2.33 19.88 -7.15
CA PRO A 307 -3.24 20.93 -7.61
C PRO A 307 -4.70 20.59 -7.33
N ASN A 308 -5.52 21.60 -7.04
CA ASN A 308 -6.98 21.53 -6.91
C ASN A 308 -7.55 20.65 -5.78
N ILE A 309 -6.68 20.02 -4.98
CA ILE A 309 -7.07 19.25 -3.79
C ILE A 309 -6.45 19.88 -2.53
N ASP A 310 -6.94 19.54 -1.35
CA ASP A 310 -6.41 20.00 -0.05
C ASP A 310 -5.55 18.94 0.66
N ALA A 311 -5.18 17.86 -0.03
CA ALA A 311 -4.35 16.78 0.50
C ALA A 311 -2.95 16.75 -0.13
N ILE A 312 -1.96 16.24 0.61
CA ILE A 312 -0.59 16.01 0.14
C ILE A 312 0.00 14.75 0.76
N GLY A 313 0.71 13.95 -0.04
CA GLY A 313 1.42 12.77 0.46
C GLY A 313 2.81 13.15 0.98
N CYS A 314 3.11 12.87 2.24
CA CYS A 314 4.40 13.14 2.85
C CYS A 314 5.09 11.86 3.29
N ILE A 315 6.42 11.82 3.17
CA ILE A 315 7.26 10.72 3.64
C ILE A 315 8.52 11.27 4.31
N LEU A 316 9.04 10.58 5.32
CA LEU A 316 10.31 10.91 5.97
C LEU A 316 11.47 10.09 5.40
N PRO A 317 12.72 10.52 5.60
CA PRO A 317 13.90 9.81 5.10
C PRO A 317 13.97 8.45 5.80
N TYR A 318 13.95 7.38 5.02
CA TYR A 318 13.94 6.00 5.56
C TYR A 318 15.24 5.22 5.30
N THR A 319 16.20 5.81 4.58
CA THR A 319 17.51 5.18 4.31
C THR A 319 18.64 6.09 4.78
N ALA A 320 19.81 5.52 5.09
CA ALA A 320 21.01 6.32 5.36
C ALA A 320 21.32 7.28 4.20
N LEU A 321 21.15 6.85 2.94
CA LEU A 321 21.34 7.72 1.78
C LEU A 321 20.42 8.96 1.83
N HIS A 322 19.13 8.79 2.13
CA HIS A 322 18.21 9.92 2.25
C HIS A 322 18.62 10.86 3.39
N HIS A 323 18.98 10.33 4.56
CA HIS A 323 19.45 11.16 5.67
C HIS A 323 20.73 11.94 5.33
N LEU A 324 21.69 11.31 4.65
CA LEU A 324 22.92 11.98 4.22
C LEU A 324 22.63 13.06 3.18
N LEU A 325 21.66 12.85 2.29
CA LEU A 325 21.23 13.86 1.33
C LEU A 325 20.64 15.10 2.04
N PHE A 326 19.80 14.90 3.06
CA PHE A 326 19.23 15.98 3.87
C PHE A 326 20.20 16.63 4.88
N VAL A 327 21.44 16.16 4.99
CA VAL A 327 22.51 16.95 5.63
C VAL A 327 22.87 18.16 4.75
N HIS A 328 22.76 18.00 3.44
CA HIS A 328 23.12 19.03 2.46
C HIS A 328 21.91 19.76 1.88
N LEU A 329 20.73 19.13 1.82
CA LEU A 329 19.49 19.75 1.36
C LEU A 329 18.71 20.43 2.49
N GLN A 330 18.30 21.68 2.26
CA GLN A 330 17.36 22.38 3.14
C GLN A 330 15.90 22.24 2.68
N ASN A 331 15.67 22.18 1.36
CA ASN A 331 14.33 22.12 0.80
C ASN A 331 13.77 20.68 0.79
N PRO A 332 12.44 20.52 0.91
CA PRO A 332 11.80 19.23 0.67
C PRO A 332 11.95 18.84 -0.81
N ILE A 333 11.93 17.53 -1.09
CA ILE A 333 12.06 17.00 -2.46
C ILE A 333 10.82 16.22 -2.87
N VAL A 334 10.48 16.25 -4.16
CA VAL A 334 9.56 15.27 -4.74
C VAL A 334 10.21 13.90 -4.63
N ALA A 335 9.43 12.88 -4.26
CA ALA A 335 9.87 11.49 -4.25
C ALA A 335 8.75 10.62 -4.84
N THR A 336 8.72 10.51 -6.16
CA THR A 336 7.74 9.69 -6.89
C THR A 336 8.42 8.47 -7.50
N SER A 337 7.69 7.37 -7.71
CA SER A 337 8.25 6.16 -8.33
C SER A 337 8.81 6.47 -9.73
N ALA A 338 9.98 5.91 -10.04
CA ALA A 338 10.55 5.93 -11.37
C ALA A 338 9.95 4.82 -12.22
N ASN A 339 8.94 5.19 -12.99
CA ASN A 339 8.23 4.35 -13.95
C ASN A 339 7.64 5.21 -15.08
N LEU A 340 7.37 4.55 -16.20
CA LEU A 340 6.64 5.12 -17.33
C LEU A 340 5.15 4.76 -17.17
N GLY A 341 4.30 5.76 -16.95
CA GLY A 341 2.88 5.51 -16.68
C GLY A 341 2.64 4.63 -15.45
N ASP A 342 1.85 3.57 -15.61
CA ASP A 342 1.50 2.61 -14.56
C ASP A 342 2.35 1.32 -14.59
N GLU A 343 3.51 1.34 -15.27
CA GLU A 343 4.50 0.26 -15.21
C GLU A 343 5.08 0.05 -13.79
N PRO A 344 5.61 -1.16 -13.49
CA PRO A 344 6.32 -1.43 -12.25
C PRO A 344 7.50 -0.48 -12.00
N ILE A 345 7.84 -0.28 -10.73
CA ILE A 345 9.00 0.52 -10.35
C ILE A 345 10.28 -0.04 -10.99
N ILE A 346 11.07 0.83 -11.60
CA ILE A 346 12.35 0.47 -12.22
C ILE A 346 13.36 0.11 -11.12
N ILE A 347 14.08 -1.00 -11.30
CA ILE A 347 15.06 -1.52 -10.34
C ILE A 347 16.51 -1.53 -10.86
N SER A 348 16.70 -1.30 -12.16
CA SER A 348 18.01 -1.30 -12.84
C SER A 348 18.33 0.08 -13.39
N VAL A 349 19.61 0.44 -13.45
CA VAL A 349 20.03 1.73 -13.99
C VAL A 349 19.92 1.77 -15.52
N GLU A 350 20.11 0.62 -16.15
CA GLU A 350 19.99 0.45 -17.60
C GLU A 350 18.57 0.78 -18.08
N ASP A 351 17.55 0.40 -17.31
CA ASP A 351 16.16 0.73 -17.61
C ASP A 351 15.86 2.22 -17.39
N ILE A 352 16.55 2.90 -16.47
CA ILE A 352 16.42 4.37 -16.32
C ILE A 352 16.89 5.06 -17.60
N PHE A 353 18.05 4.68 -18.13
CA PHE A 353 18.60 5.28 -19.34
C PHE A 353 17.70 5.05 -20.57
N LYS A 354 17.13 3.85 -20.68
CA LYS A 354 16.25 3.48 -21.79
C LYS A 354 14.87 4.11 -21.70
N LYS A 355 14.26 4.12 -20.51
CA LYS A 355 12.84 4.45 -20.33
C LYS A 355 12.61 5.88 -19.87
N LEU A 356 13.57 6.50 -19.19
CA LEU A 356 13.44 7.83 -18.58
C LEU A 356 14.55 8.79 -19.05
N PRO A 357 14.68 9.06 -20.37
CA PRO A 357 15.75 9.90 -20.92
C PRO A 357 15.68 11.38 -20.49
N PHE A 358 14.58 11.81 -19.86
CA PHE A 358 14.41 13.18 -19.36
C PHE A 358 15.06 13.42 -17.99
N VAL A 359 15.55 12.35 -17.34
CA VAL A 359 16.28 12.46 -16.09
C VAL A 359 17.66 13.05 -16.38
N ASP A 360 17.98 14.19 -15.76
CA ASP A 360 19.24 14.89 -15.98
C ASP A 360 20.43 14.09 -15.43
N PHE A 361 20.27 13.50 -14.24
CA PHE A 361 21.29 12.66 -13.60
C PHE A 361 20.69 11.46 -12.87
N THR A 362 21.43 10.36 -12.82
CA THR A 362 21.03 9.16 -12.08
C THR A 362 22.04 8.81 -11.01
N LEU A 363 21.58 8.72 -9.75
CA LEU A 363 22.36 8.20 -8.63
C LEU A 363 22.00 6.72 -8.41
N ASP A 364 22.96 5.85 -8.71
CA ASP A 364 22.85 4.40 -8.54
C ASP A 364 23.86 3.89 -7.50
N PHE A 365 23.70 2.64 -7.07
CA PHE A 365 24.71 1.88 -6.35
C PHE A 365 24.71 0.43 -6.80
N ASP A 366 25.86 -0.22 -6.68
CA ASP A 366 26.11 -1.55 -7.23
C ASP A 366 25.45 -2.71 -6.46
N ARG A 367 24.74 -2.46 -5.36
CA ARG A 367 23.83 -3.47 -4.76
C ARG A 367 22.55 -3.60 -5.59
N GLU A 368 22.35 -4.78 -6.16
CA GLU A 368 21.12 -5.14 -6.89
C GLU A 368 19.89 -5.10 -5.99
N ILE A 369 18.78 -4.61 -6.55
CA ILE A 369 17.43 -4.81 -6.03
C ILE A 369 16.88 -6.05 -6.74
N ILE A 370 16.51 -7.06 -5.97
CA ILE A 370 16.03 -8.34 -6.48
C ILE A 370 14.52 -8.32 -6.66
N ASN A 371 13.81 -7.80 -5.66
CA ASN A 371 12.36 -7.69 -5.69
C ASN A 371 11.99 -6.21 -5.62
N GLY A 372 11.39 -5.72 -6.71
CA GLY A 372 10.85 -4.37 -6.75
C GLY A 372 9.75 -4.19 -5.71
N VAL A 373 9.72 -3.04 -5.04
CA VAL A 373 8.69 -2.73 -4.04
C VAL A 373 8.46 -1.23 -3.95
N ASP A 374 7.23 -0.80 -4.26
CA ASP A 374 6.80 0.59 -4.15
C ASP A 374 6.66 1.04 -2.69
N ASP A 375 6.70 2.35 -2.45
CA ASP A 375 6.35 2.93 -1.16
C ASP A 375 4.86 2.71 -0.84
N SER A 376 4.57 2.28 0.39
CA SER A 376 3.20 2.17 0.89
C SER A 376 2.54 3.55 1.01
N LEU A 377 1.22 3.61 0.80
CA LEU A 377 0.41 4.83 0.86
C LEU A 377 -0.73 4.64 1.86
N ILE A 378 -0.81 5.53 2.84
CA ILE A 378 -1.70 5.39 4.00
C ILE A 378 -2.36 6.73 4.31
N GLN A 379 -3.58 6.67 4.84
CA GLN A 379 -4.23 7.81 5.48
C GLN A 379 -4.84 7.40 6.84
N ILE A 380 -5.15 8.40 7.67
CA ILE A 380 -5.90 8.22 8.90
C ILE A 380 -7.34 8.67 8.68
N VAL A 381 -8.30 7.81 9.01
CA VAL A 381 -9.75 8.02 8.87
C VAL A 381 -10.42 7.58 10.16
N ASP A 382 -11.22 8.44 10.79
CA ASP A 382 -11.91 8.13 12.05
C ASP A 382 -10.94 7.58 13.13
N SER A 383 -9.77 8.21 13.23
CA SER A 383 -8.67 7.78 14.10
C SER A 383 -8.17 6.36 13.86
N LYS A 384 -8.45 5.73 12.72
CA LYS A 384 -7.94 4.40 12.35
C LYS A 384 -7.08 4.52 11.09
N THR A 385 -6.17 3.57 10.92
CA THR A 385 -5.35 3.47 9.72
C THR A 385 -6.22 3.01 8.56
N GLN A 386 -6.07 3.60 7.37
CA GLN A 386 -6.62 3.08 6.14
C GLN A 386 -5.49 3.00 5.11
N ILE A 387 -5.19 1.79 4.64
CA ILE A 387 -4.12 1.55 3.68
C ILE A 387 -4.70 1.65 2.27
N LEU A 388 -4.07 2.49 1.44
CA LEU A 388 -4.43 2.65 0.02
C LEU A 388 -3.48 1.87 -0.89
N ARG A 389 -2.23 1.70 -0.46
CA ARG A 389 -1.25 0.84 -1.12
C ARG A 389 -0.46 0.08 -0.07
N LEU A 390 -0.62 -1.24 -0.06
CA LEU A 390 0.08 -2.15 0.84
C LEU A 390 1.36 -2.66 0.16
N SER A 391 2.52 -2.13 0.55
CA SER A 391 3.80 -2.41 -0.11
C SER A 391 4.99 -2.33 0.86
N ARG A 392 6.03 -1.50 0.60
CA ARG A 392 7.24 -1.38 1.43
C ARG A 392 6.89 -1.11 2.90
N GLY A 393 7.62 -1.75 3.82
CA GLY A 393 7.39 -1.63 5.27
C GLY A 393 6.41 -2.69 5.79
N PHE A 394 5.37 -3.02 5.01
CA PHE A 394 4.30 -3.90 5.45
C PHE A 394 4.34 -5.29 4.79
N CYS A 395 4.74 -5.36 3.51
CA CYS A 395 4.74 -6.59 2.73
C CYS A 395 6.14 -7.21 2.58
N PRO A 396 6.24 -8.56 2.50
CA PRO A 396 5.15 -9.54 2.50
C PRO A 396 4.38 -9.61 3.83
N LYS A 397 3.04 -9.54 3.76
CA LYS A 397 2.17 -9.46 4.94
C LYS A 397 1.56 -10.83 5.20
N ALA A 398 1.69 -11.34 6.42
CA ALA A 398 1.06 -12.60 6.83
C ALA A 398 -0.11 -12.35 7.80
N ILE A 399 -1.27 -12.93 7.48
CA ILE A 399 -2.47 -12.97 8.30
C ILE A 399 -2.63 -14.40 8.83
N LYS A 400 -2.73 -14.55 10.15
CA LYS A 400 -2.90 -15.86 10.80
C LYS A 400 -4.37 -16.27 10.72
N LEU A 401 -4.60 -17.52 10.30
CA LEU A 401 -5.90 -18.15 10.28
C LEU A 401 -6.15 -18.89 11.60
N PRO A 402 -7.41 -19.00 12.06
CA PRO A 402 -7.75 -19.76 13.27
C PRO A 402 -7.70 -21.28 13.05
N PHE A 403 -7.50 -21.73 11.81
CA PHE A 403 -7.42 -23.13 11.41
C PHE A 403 -6.30 -23.32 10.39
N LYS A 404 -5.88 -24.58 10.19
CA LYS A 404 -5.00 -24.95 9.08
C LYS A 404 -5.82 -25.25 7.83
N SER A 405 -5.46 -24.63 6.72
CA SER A 405 -5.96 -24.97 5.40
C SER A 405 -5.41 -26.31 4.95
N GLU A 406 -6.30 -27.18 4.45
CA GLU A 406 -5.91 -28.44 3.83
C GLU A 406 -5.36 -28.24 2.41
N LYS A 407 -5.58 -27.06 1.81
CA LYS A 407 -5.22 -26.74 0.42
C LYS A 407 -4.31 -25.53 0.34
N LYS A 408 -3.39 -25.58 -0.62
CA LYS A 408 -2.60 -24.44 -1.07
C LYS A 408 -3.42 -23.65 -2.09
N ILE A 409 -3.82 -22.43 -1.73
CA ILE A 409 -4.67 -21.58 -2.58
C ILE A 409 -3.87 -20.37 -3.06
N LEU A 410 -3.87 -20.12 -4.36
CA LEU A 410 -3.33 -18.90 -4.97
C LEU A 410 -4.47 -18.02 -5.44
N ALA A 411 -4.66 -16.86 -4.81
CA ALA A 411 -5.58 -15.83 -5.29
C ALA A 411 -4.83 -14.78 -6.09
N VAL A 412 -5.25 -14.56 -7.35
CA VAL A 412 -4.51 -13.72 -8.31
C VAL A 412 -4.96 -12.25 -8.34
N GLY A 413 -6.00 -11.89 -7.59
CA GLY A 413 -6.44 -10.51 -7.44
C GLY A 413 -7.19 -9.95 -8.65
N ALA A 414 -7.37 -8.63 -8.66
CA ALA A 414 -7.96 -7.85 -9.74
C ALA A 414 -6.91 -7.40 -10.78
N ASN A 415 -7.32 -6.75 -11.87
CA ASN A 415 -6.37 -6.22 -12.87
C ASN A 415 -5.74 -4.89 -12.47
N ALA A 416 -6.52 -4.03 -11.81
CA ALA A 416 -6.05 -2.75 -11.30
C ALA A 416 -5.47 -2.90 -9.89
N LYS A 417 -4.44 -2.11 -9.57
CA LYS A 417 -3.78 -2.01 -8.25
C LYS A 417 -3.44 -3.39 -7.66
N ASN A 418 -3.06 -4.33 -8.52
CA ASN A 418 -3.01 -5.75 -8.23
C ASN A 418 -2.10 -6.07 -7.03
N SER A 419 -2.52 -7.07 -6.26
CA SER A 419 -1.71 -7.86 -5.34
C SER A 419 -2.13 -9.32 -5.48
N ILE A 420 -1.32 -10.24 -4.97
CA ILE A 420 -1.64 -11.68 -4.95
C ILE A 420 -1.58 -12.22 -3.53
N ALA A 421 -2.33 -13.28 -3.25
CA ALA A 421 -2.38 -13.91 -1.93
C ALA A 421 -2.19 -15.43 -2.00
N PHE A 422 -1.48 -15.97 -1.01
CA PHE A 422 -1.15 -17.38 -0.88
C PHE A 422 -1.68 -17.92 0.43
N VAL A 423 -2.53 -18.94 0.38
CA VAL A 423 -3.00 -19.67 1.56
C VAL A 423 -2.17 -20.92 1.73
N MET A 424 -1.53 -21.09 2.88
CA MET A 424 -0.81 -22.31 3.22
C MET A 424 -0.81 -22.50 4.74
N ASP A 425 -0.89 -23.74 5.21
CA ASP A 425 -0.98 -24.04 6.64
C ASP A 425 -2.05 -23.17 7.32
N ASP A 426 -1.71 -22.47 8.41
CA ASP A 426 -2.55 -21.58 9.18
C ASP A 426 -2.39 -20.10 8.82
N LYS A 427 -2.04 -19.76 7.56
CA LYS A 427 -1.82 -18.36 7.19
C LYS A 427 -2.21 -18.00 5.75
N ILE A 428 -2.55 -16.72 5.56
CA ILE A 428 -2.63 -16.06 4.26
C ILE A 428 -1.43 -15.11 4.14
N ILE A 429 -0.66 -15.22 3.06
CA ILE A 429 0.48 -14.34 2.75
C ILE A 429 0.13 -13.47 1.56
N ILE A 430 0.19 -12.16 1.73
CA ILE A 430 -0.11 -11.16 0.70
C ILE A 430 1.20 -10.60 0.15
N SER A 431 1.30 -10.51 -1.17
CA SER A 431 2.45 -9.88 -1.85
C SER A 431 2.47 -8.36 -1.63
N PRO A 432 3.60 -7.69 -1.88
CA PRO A 432 3.57 -6.26 -2.13
C PRO A 432 2.67 -5.90 -3.32
N TYR A 433 2.29 -4.63 -3.38
CA TYR A 433 1.65 -4.01 -4.54
C TYR A 433 2.42 -4.28 -5.84
N ILE A 434 1.70 -4.73 -6.87
CA ILE A 434 2.24 -5.03 -8.20
C ILE A 434 1.96 -3.87 -9.16
N GLY A 435 0.75 -3.30 -9.12
CA GLY A 435 0.33 -2.23 -10.03
C GLY A 435 -0.83 -2.60 -10.93
N ASP A 436 -1.11 -1.76 -11.92
CA ASP A 436 -2.11 -2.03 -12.94
C ASP A 436 -1.50 -2.92 -14.02
N LEU A 437 -2.20 -3.98 -14.44
CA LEU A 437 -1.66 -5.02 -15.32
C LEU A 437 -1.92 -4.75 -16.81
N ASP A 438 -1.84 -3.48 -17.21
CA ASP A 438 -2.19 -3.00 -18.55
C ASP A 438 -1.01 -3.03 -19.55
N SER A 439 0.19 -3.42 -19.11
CA SER A 439 1.39 -3.55 -19.95
C SER A 439 2.06 -4.92 -19.82
N MET A 440 2.86 -5.29 -20.84
CA MET A 440 3.63 -6.54 -20.82
C MET A 440 4.65 -6.56 -19.69
N GLU A 441 5.23 -5.41 -19.37
CA GLU A 441 6.19 -5.23 -18.28
C GLU A 441 5.52 -5.45 -16.91
N ALA A 442 4.32 -4.89 -16.72
CA ALA A 442 3.52 -5.08 -15.51
C ALA A 442 3.11 -6.54 -15.34
N PHE A 443 2.62 -7.16 -16.41
CA PHE A 443 2.25 -8.57 -16.39
C PHE A 443 3.45 -9.49 -16.14
N GLY A 444 4.61 -9.19 -16.75
CA GLY A 444 5.85 -9.91 -16.46
C GLY A 444 6.31 -9.75 -14.99
N PHE A 445 6.05 -8.59 -14.36
CA PHE A 445 6.32 -8.39 -12.94
C PHE A 445 5.36 -9.20 -12.04
N PHE A 446 4.09 -9.30 -12.42
CA PHE A 446 3.12 -10.20 -11.80
C PHE A 446 3.59 -11.66 -11.83
N GLU A 447 3.98 -12.19 -13.00
CA GLU A 447 4.46 -13.58 -13.13
C GLU A 447 5.74 -13.81 -12.30
N ARG A 448 6.69 -12.87 -12.35
CA ARG A 448 7.90 -12.95 -11.51
C ARG A 448 7.58 -12.96 -10.03
N THR A 449 6.57 -12.21 -9.59
CA THR A 449 6.15 -12.15 -8.18
C THR A 449 5.56 -13.48 -7.74
N ILE A 450 4.72 -14.12 -8.56
CA ILE A 450 4.22 -15.48 -8.30
C ILE A 450 5.39 -16.45 -8.12
N GLU A 451 6.32 -16.48 -9.08
CA GLU A 451 7.45 -17.40 -9.04
C GLU A 451 8.39 -17.14 -7.85
N THR A 452 8.58 -15.89 -7.45
CA THR A 452 9.34 -15.54 -6.25
C THR A 452 8.71 -16.11 -4.99
N PHE A 453 7.40 -15.95 -4.81
CA PHE A 453 6.70 -16.48 -3.63
C PHE A 453 6.60 -18.01 -3.64
N LYS A 454 6.43 -18.63 -4.81
CA LYS A 454 6.54 -20.10 -4.97
C LYS A 454 7.88 -20.62 -4.47
N ARG A 455 8.99 -19.96 -4.84
CA ARG A 455 10.34 -20.32 -4.36
C ARG A 455 10.54 -20.06 -2.87
N PHE A 456 10.03 -18.95 -2.34
CA PHE A 456 10.17 -18.62 -0.92
C PHE A 456 9.50 -19.63 -0.01
N TYR A 457 8.33 -20.15 -0.41
CA TYR A 457 7.49 -20.96 0.47
C TYR A 457 7.31 -22.42 0.04
N ASP A 458 8.05 -22.89 -0.97
CA ASP A 458 7.83 -24.22 -1.59
C ASP A 458 6.36 -24.43 -1.98
N PHE A 459 5.81 -23.40 -2.58
CA PHE A 459 4.38 -23.30 -2.81
C PHE A 459 4.05 -23.75 -4.23
N GLU A 460 3.10 -24.68 -4.31
CA GLU A 460 2.48 -25.11 -5.55
C GLU A 460 0.97 -25.14 -5.29
N PRO A 461 0.15 -24.34 -6.00
CA PRO A 461 -1.27 -24.23 -5.70
C PRO A 461 -2.02 -25.52 -6.06
N ASP A 462 -2.95 -25.92 -5.20
CA ASP A 462 -4.00 -26.89 -5.49
C ASP A 462 -5.17 -26.21 -6.20
N VAL A 463 -5.47 -24.98 -5.79
CA VAL A 463 -6.56 -24.15 -6.31
C VAL A 463 -6.03 -22.76 -6.66
N ILE A 464 -6.47 -22.23 -7.81
CA ILE A 464 -6.25 -20.84 -8.21
C ILE A 464 -7.59 -20.11 -8.19
N VAL A 465 -7.65 -19.01 -7.48
CA VAL A 465 -8.84 -18.16 -7.34
C VAL A 465 -8.63 -16.90 -8.15
N HIS A 466 -9.61 -16.53 -8.97
CA HIS A 466 -9.54 -15.33 -9.80
C HIS A 466 -10.88 -14.58 -9.83
N ASP A 467 -10.84 -13.35 -10.37
CA ASP A 467 -12.03 -12.53 -10.55
C ASP A 467 -12.94 -13.11 -11.65
N ARG A 468 -14.26 -12.93 -11.54
CA ARG A 468 -15.21 -13.32 -12.60
C ARG A 468 -15.02 -12.56 -13.91
N HIS A 469 -14.33 -11.42 -13.90
CA HIS A 469 -14.09 -10.66 -15.13
C HIS A 469 -13.33 -11.50 -16.16
N PRO A 470 -13.93 -11.81 -17.34
CA PRO A 470 -13.32 -12.73 -18.31
C PRO A 470 -12.07 -12.16 -18.97
N ASP A 471 -12.02 -10.84 -19.20
CA ASP A 471 -10.93 -10.18 -19.91
C ASP A 471 -9.76 -9.70 -19.04
N TYR A 472 -9.79 -9.89 -17.72
CA TYR A 472 -8.63 -9.55 -16.87
C TYR A 472 -7.44 -10.42 -17.25
N GLU A 473 -6.24 -9.83 -17.26
CA GLU A 473 -5.02 -10.58 -17.56
C GLU A 473 -4.75 -11.64 -16.47
N THR A 474 -5.12 -11.36 -15.21
CA THR A 474 -5.06 -12.33 -14.11
C THR A 474 -5.99 -13.53 -14.36
N THR A 475 -7.22 -13.30 -14.84
CA THR A 475 -8.18 -14.35 -15.19
C THR A 475 -7.71 -15.18 -16.37
N LYS A 476 -7.22 -14.52 -17.44
CA LYS A 476 -6.64 -15.21 -18.61
C LYS A 476 -5.42 -16.06 -18.21
N TRP A 477 -4.57 -15.53 -17.32
CA TRP A 477 -3.44 -16.27 -16.78
C TRP A 477 -3.88 -17.49 -15.98
N ALA A 478 -4.85 -17.34 -15.07
CA ALA A 478 -5.37 -18.43 -14.25
C ALA A 478 -5.96 -19.56 -15.11
N LYS A 479 -6.75 -19.21 -16.14
CA LYS A 479 -7.36 -20.16 -17.08
C LYS A 479 -6.36 -20.96 -17.92
N LYS A 480 -5.13 -20.46 -18.10
CA LYS A 480 -4.05 -21.19 -18.76
C LYS A 480 -3.34 -22.19 -17.85
N GLN A 481 -3.57 -22.13 -16.54
CA GLN A 481 -2.96 -23.04 -15.59
C GLN A 481 -3.70 -24.37 -15.55
N ASN A 482 -2.97 -25.48 -15.50
CA ASN A 482 -3.56 -26.82 -15.35
C ASN A 482 -3.88 -27.11 -13.86
N LYS A 483 -4.79 -26.34 -13.27
CA LYS A 483 -5.16 -26.37 -11.85
C LYS A 483 -6.67 -26.20 -11.67
N LYS A 484 -7.18 -26.56 -10.47
CA LYS A 484 -8.58 -26.29 -10.10
C LYS A 484 -8.77 -24.78 -10.01
N LEU A 485 -9.80 -24.26 -10.66
CA LEU A 485 -10.12 -22.82 -10.66
C LEU A 485 -11.36 -22.55 -9.82
N LEU A 486 -11.36 -21.41 -9.13
CA LEU A 486 -12.51 -20.86 -8.44
C LEU A 486 -12.69 -19.40 -8.87
N GLU A 487 -13.87 -19.04 -9.35
CA GLU A 487 -14.19 -17.67 -9.75
C GLU A 487 -14.95 -16.97 -8.61
N VAL A 488 -14.50 -15.78 -8.23
CA VAL A 488 -15.12 -14.98 -7.16
C VAL A 488 -15.56 -13.63 -7.73
N GLN A 489 -16.76 -13.20 -7.35
CA GLN A 489 -17.30 -11.92 -7.77
C GLN A 489 -16.51 -10.77 -7.10
N HIS A 490 -16.15 -9.75 -7.88
CA HIS A 490 -15.28 -8.64 -7.49
C HIS A 490 -15.69 -7.92 -6.18
N HIS A 491 -16.95 -7.50 -6.10
CA HIS A 491 -17.49 -6.75 -4.97
C HIS A 491 -17.66 -7.63 -3.74
N LEU A 492 -17.99 -8.90 -3.94
CA LEU A 492 -18.00 -9.88 -2.87
C LEU A 492 -16.57 -10.08 -2.33
N ALA A 493 -15.55 -10.14 -3.19
CA ALA A 493 -14.16 -10.21 -2.75
C ALA A 493 -13.74 -8.98 -1.92
N HIS A 494 -14.19 -7.76 -2.25
CA HIS A 494 -13.99 -6.58 -1.39
C HIS A 494 -14.52 -6.82 0.03
N ILE A 495 -15.75 -7.33 0.16
CA ILE A 495 -16.33 -7.63 1.47
C ILE A 495 -15.56 -8.75 2.21
N TYR A 496 -15.19 -9.82 1.50
CA TYR A 496 -14.43 -10.92 2.08
C TYR A 496 -13.03 -10.50 2.53
N ALA A 497 -12.42 -9.50 1.90
CA ALA A 497 -11.13 -8.96 2.34
C ALA A 497 -11.25 -8.35 3.75
N CYS A 498 -12.33 -7.61 4.02
CA CYS A 498 -12.62 -7.09 5.36
C CYS A 498 -12.95 -8.22 6.34
N LYS A 499 -13.75 -9.22 5.92
CA LYS A 499 -14.04 -10.41 6.76
C LYS A 499 -12.76 -11.13 7.18
N ALA A 500 -11.80 -11.27 6.26
CA ALA A 500 -10.53 -11.94 6.52
C ALA A 500 -9.71 -11.20 7.58
N GLU A 501 -9.67 -9.87 7.51
CA GLU A 501 -8.90 -9.04 8.45
C GLU A 501 -9.45 -9.13 9.88
N PHE A 502 -10.77 -9.15 10.05
CA PHE A 502 -11.42 -9.17 11.36
C PHE A 502 -11.86 -10.57 11.82
N GLY A 503 -11.63 -11.61 11.03
CA GLY A 503 -12.07 -12.98 11.32
C GLY A 503 -13.59 -13.10 11.47
N LEU A 504 -14.36 -12.34 10.68
CA LEU A 504 -15.82 -12.29 10.80
C LEU A 504 -16.48 -13.56 10.29
N SER A 505 -17.53 -14.00 11.00
CA SER A 505 -18.40 -15.13 10.65
C SER A 505 -19.87 -14.72 10.73
N GLY A 506 -20.74 -15.48 10.06
CA GLY A 506 -22.17 -15.18 9.99
C GLY A 506 -22.54 -14.15 8.91
N ASP A 507 -23.81 -13.75 8.94
CA ASP A 507 -24.38 -12.76 8.01
C ASP A 507 -23.90 -11.35 8.34
N TYR A 508 -23.74 -10.56 7.28
CA TYR A 508 -23.24 -9.19 7.33
C TYR A 508 -24.03 -8.32 6.36
N LEU A 509 -24.00 -7.01 6.56
CA LEU A 509 -24.42 -6.03 5.57
C LEU A 509 -23.19 -5.39 4.94
N GLY A 510 -22.86 -5.80 3.72
CA GLY A 510 -21.65 -5.37 3.03
C GLY A 510 -21.93 -4.30 1.99
N PHE A 511 -21.43 -3.08 2.19
CA PHE A 511 -21.42 -2.02 1.19
C PHE A 511 -20.12 -2.11 0.41
N SER A 512 -20.21 -2.46 -0.87
CA SER A 512 -19.07 -2.52 -1.78
C SER A 512 -19.20 -1.42 -2.83
N PHE A 513 -18.65 -0.24 -2.54
CA PHE A 513 -18.73 0.93 -3.42
C PHE A 513 -17.40 1.16 -4.12
N ASP A 514 -17.44 1.19 -5.45
CA ASP A 514 -16.25 1.19 -6.29
C ASP A 514 -16.43 1.93 -7.61
N GLY A 515 -15.36 2.02 -8.40
CA GLY A 515 -15.36 2.55 -9.76
C GLY A 515 -16.04 1.60 -10.74
N THR A 516 -15.47 0.43 -10.98
CA THR A 516 -16.01 -0.55 -11.92
C THR A 516 -15.59 -1.95 -11.53
N GLY A 517 -16.55 -2.86 -11.39
CA GLY A 517 -16.28 -4.30 -11.36
C GLY A 517 -17.27 -5.06 -12.24
N TYR A 518 -16.88 -6.27 -12.65
CA TYR A 518 -17.71 -7.11 -13.51
C TYR A 518 -18.94 -7.61 -12.73
N GLY A 519 -20.12 -7.29 -13.25
CA GLY A 519 -21.39 -7.78 -12.73
C GLY A 519 -21.76 -9.14 -13.31
N ASP A 520 -22.50 -9.93 -12.55
CA ASP A 520 -22.89 -11.30 -12.95
C ASP A 520 -23.78 -11.33 -14.21
N GLU A 521 -24.47 -10.23 -14.49
CA GLU A 521 -25.34 -10.07 -15.66
C GLU A 521 -24.63 -9.45 -16.87
N GLY A 522 -23.29 -9.34 -16.83
CA GLY A 522 -22.51 -8.63 -17.85
C GLY A 522 -22.66 -7.11 -17.81
N THR A 523 -23.19 -6.56 -16.71
CA THR A 523 -23.24 -5.13 -16.43
C THR A 523 -22.03 -4.68 -15.61
N LEU A 524 -21.82 -3.37 -15.44
CA LEU A 524 -20.72 -2.84 -14.64
C LEU A 524 -21.21 -2.44 -13.24
N TRP A 525 -20.85 -3.23 -12.24
CA TRP A 525 -21.17 -2.94 -10.84
C TRP A 525 -20.19 -1.91 -10.25
N GLY A 526 -20.57 -1.33 -9.12
CA GLY A 526 -19.74 -0.38 -8.35
C GLY A 526 -20.49 0.29 -7.19
N GLY A 527 -21.70 -0.17 -6.88
CA GLY A 527 -22.57 0.43 -5.88
C GLY A 527 -23.46 -0.62 -5.22
N GLU A 528 -22.87 -1.78 -4.94
CA GLU A 528 -23.64 -2.96 -4.57
C GLU A 528 -23.66 -3.15 -3.06
N ILE A 529 -24.79 -3.63 -2.55
CA ILE A 529 -24.98 -3.90 -1.13
C ILE A 529 -25.44 -5.34 -0.97
N PHE A 530 -24.69 -6.09 -0.16
CA PHE A 530 -24.88 -7.51 0.07
C PHE A 530 -25.44 -7.77 1.46
N VAL A 531 -26.37 -8.72 1.55
CA VAL A 531 -26.82 -9.32 2.82
C VAL A 531 -26.37 -10.77 2.83
N GLY A 532 -25.37 -11.06 3.66
CA GLY A 532 -24.52 -12.24 3.45
C GLY A 532 -23.88 -12.18 2.07
N ASP A 533 -23.93 -13.28 1.32
CA ASP A 533 -23.35 -13.34 -0.03
C ASP A 533 -24.33 -12.92 -1.14
N LYS A 534 -25.57 -12.54 -0.77
CA LYS A 534 -26.62 -12.18 -1.73
C LYS A 534 -26.65 -10.67 -1.96
N ARG A 535 -26.48 -10.25 -3.21
CA ARG A 535 -26.74 -8.88 -3.65
C ARG A 535 -28.22 -8.56 -3.41
N LYS A 536 -28.49 -7.54 -2.57
CA LYS A 536 -29.85 -7.14 -2.18
C LYS A 536 -30.21 -5.74 -2.64
N TYR A 537 -29.24 -4.82 -2.66
CA TYR A 537 -29.45 -3.46 -3.16
C TYR A 537 -28.39 -3.04 -4.17
N SER A 538 -28.78 -2.14 -5.07
CA SER A 538 -27.89 -1.51 -6.05
C SER A 538 -28.39 -0.13 -6.45
N PHE A 539 -27.51 0.78 -6.87
CA PHE A 539 -27.94 2.04 -7.44
C PHE A 539 -28.54 1.86 -8.83
N LYS A 540 -29.52 2.72 -9.16
CA LYS A 540 -30.14 2.81 -10.49
C LYS A 540 -29.05 2.90 -11.56
N GLN A 541 -29.19 2.08 -12.59
CA GLN A 541 -28.16 1.95 -13.61
C GLN A 541 -28.12 3.17 -14.54
N ILE A 542 -26.91 3.67 -14.81
CA ILE A 542 -26.63 4.76 -15.75
C ILE A 542 -25.89 4.20 -16.96
N LYS A 543 -26.19 4.69 -18.16
CA LYS A 543 -25.45 4.30 -19.37
C LYS A 543 -24.14 5.08 -19.48
N LEU A 544 -23.04 4.36 -19.65
CA LEU A 544 -21.71 4.94 -19.86
C LEU A 544 -21.52 5.23 -21.36
N LEU A 545 -21.95 6.41 -21.81
CA LEU A 545 -21.90 6.79 -23.22
C LEU A 545 -20.46 6.79 -23.73
N GLY A 546 -20.15 5.90 -24.68
CA GLY A 546 -18.79 5.71 -25.20
C GLY A 546 -17.93 4.70 -24.41
N GLY A 547 -18.53 3.94 -23.48
CA GLY A 547 -17.83 2.92 -22.69
C GLY A 547 -16.73 3.52 -21.82
N ALA A 548 -15.49 3.04 -21.97
CA ALA A 548 -14.33 3.52 -21.22
C ALA A 548 -14.07 5.03 -21.35
N LYS A 549 -14.51 5.68 -22.44
CA LYS A 549 -14.43 7.14 -22.57
C LYS A 549 -15.19 7.88 -21.48
N ALA A 550 -16.31 7.33 -20.99
CA ALA A 550 -17.09 7.94 -19.92
C ALA A 550 -16.34 8.00 -18.58
N ILE A 551 -15.35 7.11 -18.37
CA ILE A 551 -14.49 7.12 -17.18
C ILE A 551 -13.52 8.31 -17.22
N LYS A 552 -13.01 8.65 -18.42
CA LYS A 552 -12.10 9.80 -18.61
C LYS A 552 -12.83 11.12 -18.81
N GLU A 553 -14.07 11.08 -19.28
CA GLU A 553 -14.92 12.25 -19.53
C GLU A 553 -16.20 12.18 -18.68
N PRO A 554 -16.14 12.57 -17.39
CA PRO A 554 -17.29 12.57 -16.46
C PRO A 554 -18.57 13.20 -17.03
N ARG A 555 -18.41 14.20 -17.89
CA ARG A 555 -19.49 14.84 -18.66
C ARG A 555 -20.40 13.88 -19.41
N ARG A 556 -19.89 12.74 -19.87
CA ARG A 556 -20.68 11.72 -20.60
C ARG A 556 -21.64 10.98 -19.68
N VAL A 557 -21.26 10.78 -18.42
CA VAL A 557 -22.12 10.14 -17.40
C VAL A 557 -23.27 11.09 -17.05
N ALA A 558 -22.95 12.35 -16.73
CA ALA A 558 -23.97 13.36 -16.43
C ALA A 558 -24.92 13.62 -17.62
N LEU A 559 -24.41 13.59 -18.87
CA LEU A 559 -25.26 13.69 -20.06
C LEU A 559 -26.22 12.51 -20.19
N SER A 560 -25.79 11.28 -19.87
CA SER A 560 -26.70 10.13 -19.84
C SER A 560 -27.84 10.34 -18.85
N MET A 561 -27.54 10.85 -17.65
CA MET A 561 -28.55 11.11 -16.63
C MET A 561 -29.54 12.21 -17.03
N LEU A 562 -29.14 13.15 -17.90
CA LEU A 562 -30.07 14.11 -18.50
C LEU A 562 -31.00 13.44 -19.52
N PHE A 563 -30.50 12.50 -20.32
CA PHE A 563 -31.32 11.76 -21.29
C PHE A 563 -32.30 10.76 -20.65
N ASP A 564 -32.11 10.41 -19.37
CA ASP A 564 -33.09 9.63 -18.61
C ASP A 564 -34.37 10.43 -18.32
N GLU A 565 -34.26 11.76 -18.17
CA GLU A 565 -35.35 12.64 -17.71
C GLU A 565 -35.86 13.62 -18.79
N LEU A 566 -35.04 13.91 -19.81
CA LEU A 566 -35.31 14.97 -20.80
C LEU A 566 -35.17 14.46 -22.24
N SER A 567 -35.94 15.08 -23.14
CA SER A 567 -35.77 14.92 -24.59
C SER A 567 -34.50 15.60 -25.10
N LEU A 568 -34.01 15.17 -26.26
CA LEU A 568 -32.85 15.79 -26.93
C LEU A 568 -33.03 17.30 -27.13
N GLU A 569 -34.23 17.76 -27.50
CA GLU A 569 -34.49 19.19 -27.72
C GLU A 569 -34.41 20.00 -26.43
N GLU A 570 -34.87 19.43 -25.31
CA GLU A 570 -34.75 20.06 -23.99
C GLU A 570 -33.30 20.11 -23.55
N VAL A 571 -32.54 19.02 -23.67
CA VAL A 571 -31.11 18.98 -23.33
C VAL A 571 -30.32 20.03 -24.12
N LEU A 572 -30.57 20.17 -25.43
CA LEU A 572 -29.89 21.16 -26.27
C LEU A 572 -30.21 22.62 -25.91
N LYS A 573 -31.29 22.88 -25.16
CA LYS A 573 -31.68 24.22 -24.68
C LYS A 573 -31.14 24.53 -23.27
N LEU A 574 -30.56 23.55 -22.57
CA LEU A 574 -30.04 23.75 -21.23
C LEU A 574 -28.78 24.62 -21.24
N GLU A 575 -28.76 25.62 -20.36
CA GLU A 575 -27.65 26.56 -20.18
C GLU A 575 -26.60 26.07 -19.16
N LEU A 576 -26.41 24.74 -19.06
CA LEU A 576 -25.46 24.11 -18.13
C LEU A 576 -24.05 24.03 -18.73
N ASP A 577 -23.01 24.24 -17.91
CA ASP A 577 -21.60 24.13 -18.33
C ASP A 577 -21.26 22.75 -18.89
N LEU A 578 -21.83 21.70 -18.30
CA LEU A 578 -21.83 20.32 -18.81
C LEU A 578 -22.23 20.26 -20.29
N VAL A 579 -23.39 20.84 -20.64
CA VAL A 579 -23.95 20.78 -21.98
C VAL A 579 -23.11 21.62 -22.94
N LYS A 580 -22.67 22.80 -22.50
CA LYS A 580 -21.78 23.70 -23.25
C LYS A 580 -20.40 23.10 -23.52
N SER A 581 -19.97 22.11 -22.73
CA SER A 581 -18.70 21.42 -22.96
C SER A 581 -18.72 20.55 -24.22
N PHE A 582 -19.90 20.18 -24.73
CA PHE A 582 -20.07 19.40 -25.94
C PHE A 582 -20.44 20.27 -27.14
N SER A 583 -20.10 19.81 -28.34
CA SER A 583 -20.73 20.35 -29.54
C SER A 583 -22.17 19.83 -29.67
N LYS A 584 -23.05 20.60 -30.31
CA LYS A 584 -24.45 20.17 -30.53
C LYS A 584 -24.54 18.86 -31.30
N ASP A 585 -23.63 18.63 -32.25
CA ASP A 585 -23.60 17.39 -33.03
C ASP A 585 -23.06 16.21 -32.22
N GLU A 586 -22.11 16.44 -31.31
CA GLU A 586 -21.66 15.41 -30.37
C GLU A 586 -22.82 14.94 -29.47
N ILE A 587 -23.63 15.88 -28.95
CA ILE A 587 -24.82 15.54 -28.14
C ILE A 587 -25.81 14.69 -28.96
N LYS A 588 -26.10 15.06 -30.22
CA LYS A 588 -27.00 14.28 -31.09
C LYS A 588 -26.49 12.86 -31.32
N ILE A 589 -25.19 12.69 -31.57
CA ILE A 589 -24.57 11.38 -31.76
C ILE A 589 -24.68 10.55 -30.47
N LEU A 590 -24.38 11.16 -29.32
CA LEU A 590 -24.46 10.48 -28.03
C LEU A 590 -25.88 10.12 -27.64
N HIS A 591 -26.87 10.93 -28.00
CA HIS A 591 -28.29 10.61 -27.83
C HIS A 591 -28.71 9.42 -28.70
N GLN A 592 -28.21 9.31 -29.94
CA GLN A 592 -28.45 8.11 -30.77
C GLN A 592 -27.81 6.86 -30.16
N SER A 593 -26.60 6.98 -29.62
CA SER A 593 -25.92 5.91 -28.86
C SER A 593 -26.73 5.50 -27.63
N TYR A 594 -27.27 6.48 -26.90
CA TYR A 594 -28.14 6.27 -25.74
C TYR A 594 -29.43 5.51 -26.08
N ILE A 595 -30.17 5.94 -27.11
CA ILE A 595 -31.43 5.28 -27.53
C ILE A 595 -31.15 3.84 -28.01
N LYS A 596 -30.12 3.66 -28.85
CA LYS A 596 -29.82 2.37 -29.48
C LYS A 596 -28.98 1.43 -28.61
N ASN A 597 -28.60 1.86 -27.40
CA ASN A 597 -27.66 1.16 -26.52
C ASN A 597 -26.31 0.79 -27.20
N LEU A 598 -25.85 1.64 -28.12
CA LEU A 598 -24.60 1.41 -28.87
C LEU A 598 -23.41 1.95 -28.08
N ASN A 599 -22.46 1.08 -27.71
CA ASN A 599 -21.29 1.46 -26.91
C ASN A 599 -21.67 2.25 -25.64
N ALA A 600 -22.74 1.81 -24.98
CA ALA A 600 -23.34 2.46 -23.82
C ALA A 600 -23.64 1.42 -22.73
N PRO A 601 -22.61 0.72 -22.19
CA PRO A 601 -22.82 -0.28 -21.15
C PRO A 601 -23.46 0.37 -19.92
N LYS A 602 -24.32 -0.38 -19.23
CA LYS A 602 -24.99 0.06 -18.02
C LYS A 602 -24.11 -0.14 -16.80
N SER A 603 -24.16 0.81 -15.87
CA SER A 603 -23.42 0.74 -14.61
C SER A 603 -24.21 1.23 -13.41
N SER A 604 -24.14 0.50 -12.29
CA SER A 604 -24.67 0.86 -10.97
C SER A 604 -23.62 1.49 -10.06
N SER A 605 -22.53 2.02 -10.64
CA SER A 605 -21.35 2.45 -9.90
C SER A 605 -21.50 3.77 -9.16
N VAL A 606 -21.16 3.77 -7.87
CA VAL A 606 -21.05 5.00 -7.07
C VAL A 606 -19.88 5.87 -7.53
N GLY A 607 -18.79 5.27 -8.01
CA GLY A 607 -17.70 6.02 -8.64
C GLY A 607 -18.16 6.83 -9.85
N ARG A 608 -19.07 6.28 -10.66
CA ARG A 608 -19.68 7.00 -11.80
C ARG A 608 -20.66 8.08 -11.36
N LEU A 609 -21.34 7.92 -10.22
CA LEU A 609 -22.14 8.98 -9.61
C LEU A 609 -21.26 10.17 -9.15
N PHE A 610 -20.07 9.91 -8.59
CA PHE A 610 -19.08 10.96 -8.31
C PHE A 610 -18.66 11.70 -9.59
N ASP A 611 -18.41 10.97 -10.68
CA ASP A 611 -18.12 11.59 -11.99
C ASP A 611 -19.27 12.50 -12.44
N ALA A 612 -20.52 12.04 -12.34
CA ALA A 612 -21.67 12.85 -12.70
C ALA A 612 -21.76 14.13 -11.87
N ILE A 613 -21.57 14.04 -10.55
CA ILE A 613 -21.57 15.21 -9.65
C ILE A 613 -20.43 16.18 -9.96
N ALA A 614 -19.22 15.67 -10.25
CA ALA A 614 -18.08 16.50 -10.64
C ALA A 614 -18.37 17.28 -11.93
N SER A 615 -19.08 16.68 -12.89
CA SER A 615 -19.50 17.33 -14.12
C SER A 615 -20.63 18.34 -13.91
N PHE A 616 -21.70 17.96 -13.18
CA PHE A 616 -22.83 18.84 -12.88
C PHE A 616 -22.42 20.07 -12.07
N SER A 617 -21.47 19.92 -11.16
CA SER A 617 -20.89 21.03 -10.38
C SER A 617 -19.81 21.82 -11.13
N ASN A 618 -19.55 21.49 -12.40
CA ASN A 618 -18.51 22.10 -13.23
C ASN A 618 -17.13 22.12 -12.54
N ILE A 619 -16.79 21.03 -11.85
CA ILE A 619 -15.46 20.82 -11.27
C ILE A 619 -14.57 20.11 -12.30
N ALA A 620 -15.09 19.07 -12.95
CA ALA A 620 -14.35 18.30 -13.94
C ALA A 620 -15.29 17.81 -15.06
N GLN A 621 -14.95 18.17 -16.30
CA GLN A 621 -15.58 17.59 -17.50
C GLN A 621 -14.70 16.48 -18.10
N SER A 622 -13.41 16.46 -17.75
CA SER A 622 -12.43 15.43 -18.09
C SER A 622 -11.51 15.22 -16.90
N VAL A 623 -11.03 13.99 -16.72
CA VAL A 623 -10.06 13.61 -15.69
C VAL A 623 -8.82 12.99 -16.31
N SER A 624 -7.71 13.05 -15.59
CA SER A 624 -6.39 12.59 -16.02
C SER A 624 -5.95 11.30 -15.31
N TYR A 625 -6.59 10.92 -14.21
CA TYR A 625 -6.35 9.65 -13.52
C TYR A 625 -7.62 9.12 -12.86
N GLU A 626 -7.64 7.83 -12.59
CA GLU A 626 -8.75 7.16 -11.92
C GLU A 626 -8.96 7.70 -10.49
N GLY A 627 -10.22 7.98 -10.13
CA GLY A 627 -10.59 8.50 -8.82
C GLY A 627 -10.46 10.02 -8.65
N GLU A 628 -9.99 10.75 -9.67
CA GLU A 628 -9.81 12.20 -9.60
C GLU A 628 -11.09 12.95 -9.26
N SER A 629 -12.23 12.60 -9.88
CA SER A 629 -13.53 13.20 -9.56
C SER A 629 -13.90 13.06 -8.08
N GLY A 630 -13.64 11.89 -7.47
CA GLY A 630 -13.93 11.64 -6.06
C GLY A 630 -13.14 12.56 -5.13
N LEU A 631 -11.83 12.72 -5.39
CA LEU A 631 -10.96 13.62 -4.63
C LEU A 631 -11.33 15.10 -4.83
N LEU A 632 -11.68 15.48 -6.05
CA LEU A 632 -12.12 16.84 -6.35
C LEU A 632 -13.46 17.13 -5.68
N CYS A 633 -14.43 16.22 -5.74
CA CYS A 633 -15.70 16.36 -5.04
C CYS A 633 -15.50 16.52 -3.52
N GLU A 634 -14.58 15.73 -2.95
CA GLU A 634 -14.21 15.80 -1.53
C GLU A 634 -13.69 17.19 -1.13
N SER A 635 -12.83 17.81 -1.94
CA SER A 635 -12.23 19.12 -1.60
C SER A 635 -13.25 20.27 -1.54
N TYR A 636 -14.44 20.07 -2.12
CA TYR A 636 -15.55 21.03 -2.07
C TYR A 636 -16.59 20.70 -0.98
N TYR A 637 -16.39 19.66 -0.16
CA TYR A 637 -17.27 19.38 0.96
C TYR A 637 -17.29 20.53 1.98
N ASP A 638 -18.49 20.91 2.44
CA ASP A 638 -18.71 21.89 3.49
C ASP A 638 -19.56 21.30 4.60
N LYS A 639 -18.93 21.08 5.77
CA LYS A 639 -19.57 20.49 6.95
C LYS A 639 -20.81 21.23 7.45
N ASN A 640 -20.98 22.51 7.07
CA ASN A 640 -22.13 23.32 7.48
C ASN A 640 -23.38 23.03 6.63
N ILE A 641 -23.20 22.43 5.44
CA ILE A 641 -24.30 22.04 4.57
C ILE A 641 -24.79 20.67 5.00
N LYS A 642 -25.95 20.62 5.64
CA LYS A 642 -26.60 19.37 6.12
C LYS A 642 -27.68 18.83 5.17
N LYS A 643 -27.92 19.51 4.05
CA LYS A 643 -28.90 19.08 3.04
C LYS A 643 -28.49 17.75 2.42
N CYS A 644 -29.49 17.00 1.95
CA CYS A 644 -29.35 15.77 1.16
C CYS A 644 -30.21 15.90 -0.11
N PHE A 645 -29.91 15.11 -1.13
CA PHE A 645 -30.83 14.86 -2.23
C PHE A 645 -31.99 13.97 -1.77
N GLU A 646 -33.14 14.12 -2.42
CA GLU A 646 -34.22 13.14 -2.31
C GLU A 646 -33.78 11.83 -2.97
N TYR A 647 -34.16 10.70 -2.38
CA TYR A 647 -33.87 9.39 -2.94
C TYR A 647 -34.96 8.38 -2.56
N GLY A 648 -35.17 7.38 -3.42
CA GLY A 648 -36.10 6.27 -3.23
C GLY A 648 -35.37 4.93 -3.18
N ILE A 649 -35.97 3.94 -2.52
CA ILE A 649 -35.52 2.55 -2.56
C ILE A 649 -36.74 1.69 -2.88
N GLU A 650 -36.80 1.16 -4.11
CA GLU A 650 -37.90 0.33 -4.62
C GLU A 650 -37.33 -0.99 -5.14
N ASP A 651 -37.85 -2.13 -4.67
CA ASP A 651 -37.37 -3.48 -5.03
C ASP A 651 -35.85 -3.69 -4.96
N GLY A 652 -35.19 -2.99 -4.05
CA GLY A 652 -33.73 -3.03 -3.86
C GLY A 652 -32.94 -2.03 -4.72
N GLU A 653 -33.57 -1.37 -5.69
CA GLU A 653 -32.93 -0.32 -6.49
C GLU A 653 -32.95 1.03 -5.77
N ILE A 654 -31.80 1.71 -5.74
CA ILE A 654 -31.62 3.02 -5.10
C ILE A 654 -31.55 4.10 -6.19
N ASP A 655 -32.53 4.99 -6.23
CA ASP A 655 -32.57 6.12 -7.17
C ASP A 655 -32.38 7.44 -6.41
N ILE A 656 -31.28 8.15 -6.68
CA ILE A 656 -31.02 9.48 -6.13
C ILE A 656 -31.45 10.52 -7.15
N LYS A 657 -32.32 11.46 -6.75
CA LYS A 657 -32.90 12.50 -7.62
C LYS A 657 -31.94 13.67 -7.88
N ILE A 658 -30.75 13.36 -8.40
CA ILE A 658 -29.70 14.34 -8.72
C ILE A 658 -30.14 15.24 -9.87
N THR A 659 -30.55 14.66 -11.00
CA THR A 659 -30.93 15.41 -12.20
C THR A 659 -32.10 16.36 -11.95
N GLU A 660 -33.14 15.88 -11.26
CA GLU A 660 -34.29 16.71 -10.92
C GLU A 660 -33.90 17.93 -10.08
N TYR A 661 -33.04 17.74 -9.08
CA TYR A 661 -32.56 18.83 -8.25
C TYR A 661 -31.75 19.85 -9.07
N MET A 662 -30.87 19.37 -9.95
CA MET A 662 -30.07 20.21 -10.85
C MET A 662 -30.91 21.05 -11.80
N LEU A 663 -32.03 20.54 -12.28
CA LEU A 663 -32.93 21.26 -13.19
C LEU A 663 -33.78 22.31 -12.45
N LYS A 664 -34.08 22.10 -11.17
CA LYS A 664 -34.92 22.99 -10.35
C LYS A 664 -34.12 24.09 -9.63
N SER A 665 -32.83 23.86 -9.34
CA SER A 665 -32.04 24.72 -8.44
C SER A 665 -30.73 25.19 -9.07
N LYS A 666 -30.39 26.47 -8.85
CA LYS A 666 -29.04 26.99 -9.13
C LYS A 666 -28.14 26.80 -7.90
N SER A 667 -27.54 25.62 -7.78
CA SER A 667 -26.64 25.30 -6.66
C SER A 667 -25.17 25.49 -7.00
N GLY A 668 -24.41 25.98 -6.02
CA GLY A 668 -22.96 26.10 -6.12
C GLY A 668 -22.23 24.77 -5.94
N LYS A 669 -20.95 24.72 -6.32
CA LYS A 669 -20.12 23.51 -6.25
C LYS A 669 -20.11 22.87 -4.86
N LYS A 670 -19.94 23.67 -3.81
CA LYS A 670 -19.94 23.19 -2.42
C LYS A 670 -21.26 22.51 -2.02
N GLU A 671 -22.38 23.09 -2.43
CA GLU A 671 -23.70 22.57 -2.06
C GLU A 671 -23.94 21.20 -2.68
N LEU A 672 -23.70 21.05 -3.99
CA LEU A 672 -23.92 19.78 -4.69
C LEU A 672 -23.04 18.65 -4.15
N ASN A 673 -21.76 18.92 -3.94
CA ASN A 673 -20.82 17.92 -3.44
C ASN A 673 -21.13 17.53 -1.99
N SER A 674 -21.49 18.51 -1.15
CA SER A 674 -21.88 18.23 0.24
C SER A 674 -23.18 17.44 0.31
N MET A 675 -24.19 17.83 -0.47
CA MET A 675 -25.45 17.10 -0.56
C MET A 675 -25.24 15.67 -1.02
N PHE A 676 -24.39 15.44 -2.03
CA PHE A 676 -24.15 14.10 -2.56
C PHE A 676 -23.51 13.19 -1.50
N ILE A 677 -22.41 13.64 -0.88
CA ILE A 677 -21.74 12.87 0.18
C ILE A 677 -22.69 12.59 1.35
N ASN A 678 -23.43 13.62 1.82
CA ASN A 678 -24.41 13.45 2.90
C ASN A 678 -25.51 12.44 2.52
N THR A 679 -25.93 12.41 1.25
CA THR A 679 -26.96 11.49 0.76
C THR A 679 -26.46 10.05 0.77
N LEU A 680 -25.23 9.79 0.34
CA LEU A 680 -24.62 8.46 0.42
C LEU A 680 -24.53 7.98 1.87
N VAL A 681 -24.07 8.83 2.80
CA VAL A 681 -24.02 8.52 4.23
C VAL A 681 -25.42 8.16 4.74
N LYS A 682 -26.43 8.97 4.39
CA LYS A 682 -27.82 8.73 4.80
C LYS A 682 -28.38 7.41 4.26
N ILE A 683 -28.10 7.07 3.00
CA ILE A 683 -28.50 5.80 2.39
C ILE A 683 -27.86 4.62 3.14
N ILE A 684 -26.57 4.69 3.45
CA ILE A 684 -25.87 3.65 4.20
C ILE A 684 -26.52 3.43 5.57
N VAL A 685 -26.79 4.50 6.31
CA VAL A 685 -27.42 4.44 7.64
C VAL A 685 -28.85 3.90 7.54
N ASP A 686 -29.66 4.40 6.60
CA ASP A 686 -31.06 4.02 6.46
C ASP A 686 -31.20 2.55 6.06
N ILE A 687 -30.32 2.00 5.21
CA ILE A 687 -30.28 0.56 4.89
C ILE A 687 -29.77 -0.25 6.09
N SER A 688 -28.73 0.25 6.79
CA SER A 688 -28.18 -0.44 7.98
C SER A 688 -29.23 -0.61 9.09
N LYS A 689 -30.07 0.40 9.31
CA LYS A 689 -31.20 0.33 10.26
C LYS A 689 -32.28 -0.67 9.86
N ARG A 690 -32.51 -0.87 8.56
CA ARG A 690 -33.50 -1.83 8.04
C ARG A 690 -33.03 -3.27 8.23
N GLU A 691 -31.77 -3.55 7.88
CA GLU A 691 -31.23 -4.92 7.91
C GLU A 691 -30.77 -5.37 9.31
N LYS A 692 -30.32 -4.43 10.16
CA LYS A 692 -29.90 -4.71 11.55
C LYS A 692 -28.78 -5.76 11.65
N LEU A 693 -27.81 -5.69 10.74
CA LEU A 693 -26.62 -6.54 10.72
C LEU A 693 -25.35 -5.72 10.98
N ASP A 694 -24.27 -6.41 11.32
CA ASP A 694 -22.92 -5.84 11.34
C ASP A 694 -22.56 -5.32 9.94
N VAL A 695 -22.05 -4.09 9.87
CA VAL A 695 -21.80 -3.38 8.61
C VAL A 695 -20.35 -3.54 8.17
N ILE A 696 -20.12 -3.87 6.90
CA ILE A 696 -18.80 -3.84 6.26
C ILE A 696 -18.80 -2.74 5.21
N LEU A 697 -17.80 -1.86 5.24
CA LEU A 697 -17.57 -0.80 4.25
C LEU A 697 -16.28 -1.13 3.50
N SER A 698 -16.37 -1.40 2.19
CA SER A 698 -15.21 -1.74 1.35
C SER A 698 -15.36 -1.27 -0.10
N GLY A 699 -14.26 -1.21 -0.84
CA GLY A 699 -14.23 -0.78 -2.24
C GLY A 699 -13.60 0.61 -2.41
N GLY A 700 -13.17 0.92 -3.63
CA GLY A 700 -12.36 2.09 -3.95
C GLY A 700 -13.01 3.44 -3.61
N VAL A 701 -14.35 3.54 -3.54
CA VAL A 701 -15.04 4.79 -3.20
C VAL A 701 -14.84 5.17 -1.73
N PHE A 702 -14.68 4.21 -0.82
CA PHE A 702 -14.45 4.48 0.61
C PHE A 702 -13.03 5.00 0.92
N GLN A 703 -12.21 5.22 -0.11
CA GLN A 703 -11.00 6.04 0.02
C GLN A 703 -11.31 7.52 0.21
N ASN A 704 -12.49 7.98 -0.20
CA ASN A 704 -12.97 9.32 0.09
C ASN A 704 -13.07 9.48 1.61
N LYS A 705 -12.12 10.23 2.19
CA LYS A 705 -11.93 10.29 3.63
C LYS A 705 -13.16 10.90 4.30
N THR A 706 -13.73 11.94 3.70
CA THR A 706 -14.92 12.63 4.19
C THR A 706 -16.14 11.70 4.23
N LEU A 707 -16.43 10.98 3.14
CA LEU A 707 -17.53 9.99 3.11
C LEU A 707 -17.32 8.93 4.19
N MET A 708 -16.10 8.42 4.32
CA MET A 708 -15.79 7.36 5.26
C MET A 708 -15.90 7.82 6.73
N GLU A 709 -15.35 8.99 7.06
CA GLU A 709 -15.44 9.57 8.41
C GLU A 709 -16.88 9.84 8.82
N LEU A 710 -17.67 10.47 7.95
CA LEU A 710 -19.08 10.75 8.22
C LEU A 710 -19.88 9.47 8.38
N THR A 711 -19.66 8.47 7.52
CA THR A 711 -20.33 7.17 7.63
C THR A 711 -20.00 6.49 8.96
N CYS A 712 -18.73 6.45 9.36
CA CYS A 712 -18.33 5.86 10.65
C CYS A 712 -18.95 6.63 11.82
N GLN A 713 -18.97 7.97 11.78
CA GLN A 713 -19.57 8.80 12.82
C GLN A 713 -21.07 8.54 12.98
N GLU A 714 -21.83 8.53 11.89
CA GLU A 714 -23.28 8.31 11.92
C GLU A 714 -23.63 6.87 12.35
N LEU A 715 -22.91 5.86 11.86
CA LEU A 715 -23.11 4.47 12.30
C LEU A 715 -22.83 4.31 13.81
N LYS A 716 -21.82 5.00 14.37
CA LYS A 716 -21.56 5.02 15.81
C LYS A 716 -22.69 5.67 16.60
N GLN A 717 -23.21 6.80 16.14
CA GLN A 717 -24.33 7.50 16.78
C GLN A 717 -25.55 6.59 16.87
N GLU A 718 -25.80 5.80 15.83
CA GLU A 718 -26.88 4.81 15.75
C GLU A 718 -26.55 3.48 16.43
N LYS A 719 -25.37 3.36 17.06
CA LYS A 719 -24.88 2.15 17.74
C LYS A 719 -24.81 0.93 16.82
N ILE A 720 -24.58 1.14 15.54
CA ILE A 720 -24.40 0.09 14.54
C ILE A 720 -22.91 -0.28 14.48
N LYS A 721 -22.62 -1.55 14.72
CA LYS A 721 -21.27 -2.09 14.65
C LYS A 721 -20.83 -2.15 13.18
N HIS A 722 -19.64 -1.64 12.91
CA HIS A 722 -19.13 -1.50 11.54
C HIS A 722 -17.62 -1.77 11.45
N TYR A 723 -17.18 -2.20 10.27
CA TYR A 723 -15.81 -2.56 9.97
C TYR A 723 -15.38 -2.03 8.60
N PHE A 724 -14.08 -1.79 8.48
CA PHE A 724 -13.38 -1.51 7.23
C PHE A 724 -11.91 -1.88 7.40
N GLN A 725 -11.23 -2.19 6.31
CA GLN A 725 -9.84 -2.63 6.28
C GLN A 725 -8.90 -1.56 6.84
N GLN A 726 -8.07 -1.95 7.80
CA GLN A 726 -7.07 -1.13 8.50
C GLN A 726 -5.64 -1.64 8.32
N GLU A 727 -5.48 -2.96 8.17
CA GLU A 727 -4.18 -3.62 7.95
C GLU A 727 -3.92 -4.02 6.50
N THR A 728 -4.96 -3.95 5.66
CA THR A 728 -4.91 -4.30 4.24
C THR A 728 -5.54 -3.20 3.38
N ALA A 729 -5.35 -3.29 2.06
CA ALA A 729 -5.86 -2.27 1.15
C ALA A 729 -7.40 -2.35 1.05
N ILE A 730 -8.07 -1.20 1.15
CA ILE A 730 -9.54 -1.10 1.03
C ILE A 730 -10.04 -1.16 -0.44
N ASN A 731 -9.12 -1.02 -1.39
CA ASN A 731 -9.38 -1.04 -2.83
C ASN A 731 -8.96 -2.36 -3.46
N ASP A 732 -8.85 -2.39 -4.79
CA ASP A 732 -8.51 -3.58 -5.59
C ASP A 732 -7.23 -4.29 -5.12
N GLY A 733 -6.30 -3.58 -4.47
CA GLY A 733 -5.14 -4.19 -3.83
C GLY A 733 -5.47 -5.14 -2.68
N GLY A 734 -6.71 -5.17 -2.19
CA GLY A 734 -7.24 -6.10 -1.19
C GLY A 734 -8.00 -7.30 -1.79
N ILE A 735 -8.32 -7.30 -3.09
CA ILE A 735 -9.19 -8.31 -3.72
C ILE A 735 -8.61 -9.72 -3.59
N ALA A 736 -7.29 -9.89 -3.72
CA ALA A 736 -6.67 -11.21 -3.58
C ALA A 736 -6.87 -11.81 -2.18
N LEU A 737 -6.85 -10.99 -1.12
CA LEU A 737 -7.17 -11.46 0.22
C LEU A 737 -8.63 -11.94 0.31
N GLY A 738 -9.56 -11.16 -0.26
CA GLY A 738 -10.96 -11.53 -0.30
C GLY A 738 -11.22 -12.82 -1.05
N GLN A 739 -10.63 -12.98 -2.22
CA GLN A 739 -10.64 -14.22 -3.00
C GLN A 739 -10.13 -15.42 -2.19
N ALA A 740 -8.98 -15.26 -1.52
CA ALA A 740 -8.40 -16.31 -0.69
C ALA A 740 -9.32 -16.71 0.48
N TYR A 741 -9.88 -15.73 1.19
CA TYR A 741 -10.76 -15.99 2.34
C TYR A 741 -12.14 -16.52 1.92
N TYR A 742 -12.65 -16.10 0.76
CA TYR A 742 -13.86 -16.66 0.16
C TYR A 742 -13.70 -18.15 -0.12
N ALA A 743 -12.58 -18.54 -0.74
CA ALA A 743 -12.26 -19.94 -1.04
C ALA A 743 -12.15 -20.80 0.24
N LEU A 744 -11.59 -20.25 1.31
CA LEU A 744 -11.54 -20.91 2.62
C LEU A 744 -12.92 -21.10 3.28
N SER A 745 -13.84 -20.16 3.04
CA SER A 745 -15.16 -20.13 3.68
C SER A 745 -16.20 -21.01 2.97
N HIS A 746 -15.95 -21.43 1.73
CA HIS A 746 -16.90 -22.16 0.88
C HIS A 746 -16.42 -23.57 0.56
N SER A 747 -16.29 -24.41 1.59
CA SER A 747 -15.64 -25.73 1.63
C SER A 747 -16.18 -26.82 0.66
N GLU A 748 -17.00 -26.48 -0.34
CA GLU A 748 -17.26 -27.36 -1.49
C GLU A 748 -16.04 -27.53 -2.41
N PHE A 749 -14.90 -26.88 -2.09
CA PHE A 749 -13.69 -26.93 -2.89
C PHE A 749 -12.53 -27.68 -2.30
#